data_AF-A0AAF0ZYR4-F1
#
_entry.id   AF-A0AAF0ZYR4-F1
#
_cell.length_a   1.000
_cell.length_b   1.000
_cell.length_c   1.000
_cell.angle_alpha   90.00
_cell.angle_beta   90.00
_cell.angle_gamma   90.00
#
_symmetry.space_group_name_H-M   'P 1'
#
loop_
_entity.id
_entity.type
_entity.pdbx_description
1 polymer ?
#
loop_
_entity_poly.entity_id
_entity_poly.type
_entity_poly.pdbx_seq_one_letter_code
_entity_poly.pdbx_strand_id
1 'polypeptide(L)'
;MGKKRKRRAEGNDSNDRQKKNPLPKEDEPKKTSNNKSYIQILGNGMDTQDTSPSILLFLDKWRFLFNAGEGLQRFLTEHKITLSQIDHIFLSRVCSETVGGLPGLLLTLAGMGKDGMSVNVSGPPDLYLLVKAMESFIPNSAMGYIDSVLRNGSDEVASASSRKFDRLFSPITDGVVKLSVVLLPPRCLKVCGSMKEGSSEPNPPLVSGSHLAEDLQAQWMNLTAEVALNPGELSVIYICELPEIKGKFYPDKAAALGVEPGPKYGQLQRGNSVVSDHQNIIVHPCDVMEPSTHGPIVLLVDCPTLSHLQELSSLQSLIPYYSNTSEQPVEMCKKVNCLIHLSPASVTSTTAYEQWMTRFGDAQHIMARHEPKNIEIPILKSSSRVTARLNYLCPQLFPSPGFWSLQQLKSLRSVSKFPRELSLPTSCQITYAENLLKFHLLPYKELGLDNSNVPATISRTEILNELTSNIPEIISASEHISQLWHGNNGIIEELQLHETPLPSCLEGITREDMEIVFLGTGSLQPSKYRNVSSIFINLFLKGSILLDCGEGTLGQLKRRFGVDGADEAVKGLKCIWISHIHADHHAGLARILALRHDLLSGTPHEPLIVVGPQQLEIFLDRYQMLEELDMQFLDCRDTTESSWEAFESNDDNDANGSASRLKNMLRQAGLMTLISVPVIHCPQAYGIVLKFADRTNVIGKKLPGWKIVYSGDTRPCPELVKASHGATLLIHEACY
;
A
#
# COMPACT_ATOMS: atom_id res chain seq x y z
N MET A 1 -14.37 6.71 24.53
CA MET A 1 -13.00 6.42 24.02
C MET A 1 -12.70 7.10 22.69
N GLY A 2 -13.64 7.23 21.74
CA GLY A 2 -13.41 7.85 20.41
C GLY A 2 -12.84 9.27 20.43
N LYS A 3 -13.39 10.19 21.25
CA LYS A 3 -12.88 11.58 21.38
C LYS A 3 -11.40 11.69 21.81
N LYS A 4 -10.88 10.71 22.57
CA LYS A 4 -9.49 10.71 23.05
C LYS A 4 -8.51 10.15 22.01
N ARG A 5 -8.98 9.27 21.12
CA ARG A 5 -8.20 8.79 19.96
C ARG A 5 -8.14 9.86 18.86
N LYS A 6 -9.26 10.52 18.56
CA LYS A 6 -9.36 11.62 17.58
C LYS A 6 -8.42 12.79 17.92
N ARG A 7 -8.46 13.30 19.16
CA ARG A 7 -7.55 14.38 19.62
C ARG A 7 -6.05 14.06 19.51
N ARG A 8 -5.66 12.79 19.61
CA ARG A 8 -4.27 12.34 19.52
C ARG A 8 -3.79 12.18 18.08
N ALA A 9 -4.65 11.66 17.21
CA ALA A 9 -4.39 11.63 15.76
C ALA A 9 -4.28 13.06 15.20
N GLU A 10 -5.01 14.02 15.77
CA GLU A 10 -4.97 15.45 15.44
C GLU A 10 -3.80 16.23 16.10
N GLY A 11 -2.92 15.58 16.88
CA GLY A 11 -1.75 16.23 17.48
C GLY A 11 -2.05 17.25 18.60
N ASN A 12 -3.26 17.26 19.16
CA ASN A 12 -3.71 18.27 20.13
C ASN A 12 -3.35 17.97 21.61
N ASP A 13 -2.54 16.95 21.90
CA ASP A 13 -2.06 16.65 23.26
C ASP A 13 -0.68 17.30 23.47
N SER A 14 -0.63 18.32 24.35
CA SER A 14 0.50 19.23 24.63
C SER A 14 1.72 18.62 25.36
N ASN A 15 2.05 17.35 25.12
CA ASN A 15 3.25 16.72 25.68
C ASN A 15 4.29 16.46 24.57
N ASP A 16 5.00 17.52 24.22
CA ASP A 16 6.10 17.57 23.26
C ASP A 16 7.40 16.97 23.83
N ARG A 17 7.31 15.80 24.47
CA ARG A 17 8.50 15.07 24.93
C ARG A 17 8.95 14.14 23.81
N GLN A 18 10.04 14.51 23.14
CA GLN A 18 10.82 13.59 22.30
C GLN A 18 11.00 12.27 23.05
N LYS A 19 10.39 11.19 22.54
CA LYS A 19 10.65 9.85 23.05
C LYS A 19 12.11 9.53 22.74
N LYS A 20 12.88 9.17 23.76
CA LYS A 20 14.24 8.65 23.58
C LYS A 20 14.16 7.33 22.81
N ASN A 21 15.05 7.16 21.85
CA ASN A 21 15.27 5.90 21.14
C ASN A 21 15.24 4.75 22.14
N PRO A 22 14.42 3.70 21.96
CA PRO A 22 14.64 2.46 22.67
C PRO A 22 15.91 1.85 22.09
N LEU A 23 17.07 2.29 22.58
CA LEU A 23 18.30 1.52 22.46
C LEU A 23 18.00 0.13 23.05
N PRO A 24 18.43 -0.95 22.38
CA PRO A 24 18.22 -2.29 22.90
C PRO A 24 18.82 -2.36 24.30
N LYS A 25 17.99 -2.64 25.30
CA LYS A 25 18.50 -3.04 26.61
C LYS A 25 19.17 -4.39 26.41
N GLU A 26 20.43 -4.49 26.81
CA GLU A 26 21.15 -5.76 26.94
C GLU A 26 20.48 -6.58 28.06
N ASP A 27 19.36 -7.23 27.75
CA ASP A 27 18.78 -8.25 28.63
C ASP A 27 19.48 -9.58 28.34
N GLU A 28 20.00 -10.21 29.41
CA GLU A 28 20.70 -11.49 29.39
C GLU A 28 20.02 -12.55 28.50
N PRO A 29 20.79 -13.43 27.84
CA PRO A 29 20.25 -14.48 26.98
C PRO A 29 19.41 -15.47 27.80
N LYS A 30 18.09 -15.25 27.83
CA LYS A 30 17.14 -16.25 28.31
C LYS A 30 17.28 -17.52 27.46
N LYS A 31 17.41 -18.66 28.16
CA LYS A 31 17.54 -20.02 27.62
C LYS A 31 16.68 -20.24 26.37
N THR A 32 17.32 -20.72 25.31
CA THR A 32 16.76 -21.07 24.01
C THR A 32 15.70 -22.16 24.14
N SER A 33 14.44 -21.82 23.85
CA SER A 33 13.35 -22.78 23.65
C SER A 33 12.81 -22.59 22.22
N ASN A 34 13.02 -23.57 21.35
CA ASN A 34 12.46 -23.70 19.99
C ASN A 34 12.18 -22.38 19.26
N ASN A 35 13.24 -21.79 18.69
CA ASN A 35 13.18 -20.56 17.91
C ASN A 35 12.42 -20.79 16.60
N LYS A 36 11.18 -20.32 16.50
CA LYS A 36 10.38 -20.44 15.29
C LYS A 36 10.58 -19.19 14.45
N SER A 37 11.11 -19.38 13.24
CA SER A 37 11.36 -18.29 12.31
C SER A 37 10.71 -18.59 10.97
N TYR A 38 10.00 -17.64 10.40
CA TYR A 38 9.35 -17.81 9.10
C TYR A 38 9.15 -16.47 8.40
N ILE A 39 8.99 -16.54 7.09
CA ILE A 39 8.50 -15.43 6.30
C ILE A 39 7.04 -15.69 5.95
N GLN A 40 6.22 -14.65 5.96
CA GLN A 40 4.83 -14.72 5.62
C GLN A 40 4.48 -13.65 4.59
N ILE A 41 3.87 -14.06 3.49
CA ILE A 41 3.28 -13.15 2.50
C ILE A 41 2.03 -12.54 3.13
N LEU A 42 1.97 -11.21 3.26
CA LEU A 42 0.78 -10.52 3.75
C LEU A 42 -0.09 -10.06 2.58
N GLY A 43 0.49 -9.38 1.61
CA GLY A 43 -0.17 -9.01 0.36
C GLY A 43 0.58 -9.56 -0.84
N ASN A 44 -0.11 -10.08 -1.84
CA ASN A 44 0.48 -10.55 -3.11
C ASN A 44 0.36 -9.55 -4.28
N GLY A 45 -0.47 -8.51 -4.14
CA GLY A 45 -0.66 -7.47 -5.14
C GLY A 45 -1.56 -7.83 -6.33
N MET A 46 -2.16 -9.03 -6.41
CA MET A 46 -2.85 -9.49 -7.64
C MET A 46 -4.32 -9.87 -7.50
N ASP A 47 -4.75 -10.46 -6.38
CA ASP A 47 -6.09 -11.10 -6.30
C ASP A 47 -7.24 -10.12 -6.57
N THR A 48 -7.43 -9.17 -5.65
CA THR A 48 -8.36 -8.04 -5.78
C THR A 48 -7.63 -6.71 -5.87
N GLN A 49 -6.29 -6.74 -5.75
CA GLN A 49 -5.43 -5.60 -5.48
C GLN A 49 -5.91 -4.72 -4.31
N ASP A 50 -6.63 -5.32 -3.35
CA ASP A 50 -6.97 -4.68 -2.07
C ASP A 50 -5.72 -4.43 -1.21
N THR A 51 -4.61 -5.09 -1.54
CA THR A 51 -3.33 -4.99 -0.83
C THR A 51 -2.18 -4.99 -1.83
N SER A 52 -1.16 -4.16 -1.60
CA SER A 52 0.12 -4.23 -2.30
C SER A 52 1.03 -5.35 -1.75
N PRO A 53 2.07 -5.78 -2.50
CA PRO A 53 3.06 -6.72 -2.00
C PRO A 53 3.69 -6.28 -0.68
N SER A 54 3.48 -7.07 0.36
CA SER A 54 3.98 -6.79 1.72
C SER A 54 4.36 -8.10 2.40
N ILE A 55 5.49 -8.13 3.10
CA ILE A 55 6.09 -9.36 3.65
C ILE A 55 6.36 -9.18 5.15
N LEU A 56 6.05 -10.20 5.95
CA LEU A 56 6.42 -10.26 7.37
C LEU A 56 7.55 -11.28 7.57
N LEU A 57 8.70 -10.85 8.06
CA LEU A 57 9.70 -11.72 8.65
C LEU A 57 9.43 -11.84 10.15
N PHE A 58 9.08 -13.05 10.59
CA PHE A 58 8.86 -13.38 11.99
C PHE A 58 10.08 -14.09 12.55
N LEU A 59 10.63 -13.53 13.62
CA LEU A 59 11.69 -14.08 14.47
C LEU A 59 11.18 -14.02 15.92
N ASP A 60 11.79 -14.78 16.85
CA ASP A 60 11.25 -14.85 18.22
C ASP A 60 11.19 -13.50 18.93
N LYS A 61 12.25 -12.69 18.74
CA LYS A 61 12.34 -11.34 19.33
C LYS A 61 11.81 -10.25 18.41
N TRP A 62 11.91 -10.45 17.11
CA TRP A 62 11.81 -9.39 16.11
C TRP A 62 10.74 -9.71 15.06
N ARG A 63 9.96 -8.71 14.69
CA ARG A 63 9.03 -8.76 13.57
C ARG A 63 9.34 -7.62 12.62
N PHE A 64 9.84 -7.95 11.44
CA PHE A 64 10.16 -6.98 10.40
C PHE A 64 9.09 -7.05 9.31
N LEU A 65 8.53 -5.90 8.99
CA LEU A 65 7.59 -5.74 7.89
C LEU A 65 8.36 -5.15 6.70
N PHE A 66 8.19 -5.71 5.51
CA PHE A 66 8.70 -5.14 4.27
C PHE A 66 7.53 -4.60 3.45
N ASN A 67 7.61 -3.31 3.11
CA ASN A 67 6.58 -2.48 2.48
C ASN A 67 5.30 -2.32 3.30
N ALA A 68 4.63 -1.19 3.07
CA ALA A 68 3.39 -0.78 3.72
C ALA A 68 2.46 -0.07 2.73
N GLY A 69 2.07 -0.78 1.66
CA GLY A 69 1.13 -0.27 0.67
C GLY A 69 -0.32 -0.21 1.16
N GLU A 70 -1.21 0.34 0.33
CA GLU A 70 -2.63 0.51 0.69
C GLU A 70 -3.30 -0.79 1.13
N GLY A 71 -4.22 -0.68 2.10
CA GLY A 71 -5.05 -1.78 2.57
C GLY A 71 -4.34 -2.73 3.53
N LEU A 72 -3.03 -2.60 3.74
CA LEU A 72 -2.26 -3.46 4.63
C LEU A 72 -2.81 -3.45 6.07
N GLN A 73 -3.08 -2.27 6.65
CA GLN A 73 -3.62 -2.19 8.01
C GLN A 73 -4.97 -2.88 8.16
N ARG A 74 -5.82 -2.79 7.11
CA ARG A 74 -7.12 -3.44 7.05
C ARG A 74 -6.98 -4.95 6.93
N PHE A 75 -6.04 -5.42 6.12
CA PHE A 75 -5.67 -6.83 6.00
C PHE A 75 -5.20 -7.40 7.33
N LEU A 76 -4.28 -6.72 8.03
CA LEU A 76 -3.76 -7.16 9.32
C LEU A 76 -4.89 -7.28 10.36
N THR A 77 -5.84 -6.35 10.33
CA THR A 77 -7.05 -6.40 11.17
C THR A 77 -7.97 -7.58 10.82
N GLU A 78 -8.17 -7.89 9.54
CA GLU A 78 -8.97 -9.05 9.10
C GLU A 78 -8.41 -10.37 9.61
N HIS A 79 -7.08 -10.52 9.52
CA HIS A 79 -6.36 -11.76 9.83
C HIS A 79 -5.77 -11.80 11.24
N LYS A 80 -6.13 -10.84 12.10
CA LYS A 80 -5.71 -10.75 13.51
C LYS A 80 -4.19 -10.72 13.71
N ILE A 81 -3.47 -10.14 12.75
CA ILE A 81 -2.02 -9.92 12.86
C ILE A 81 -1.82 -8.60 13.62
N THR A 82 -1.11 -8.67 14.75
CA THR A 82 -1.05 -7.55 15.70
C THR A 82 0.02 -6.53 15.32
N LEU A 83 -0.43 -5.32 14.94
CA LEU A 83 0.45 -4.19 14.57
C LEU A 83 1.43 -3.77 15.67
N SER A 84 1.02 -3.83 16.95
CA SER A 84 1.87 -3.41 18.08
C SER A 84 3.10 -4.29 18.32
N GLN A 85 3.23 -5.40 17.59
CA GLN A 85 4.36 -6.31 17.70
C GLN A 85 5.40 -6.10 16.61
N ILE A 86 5.13 -5.22 15.63
CA ILE A 86 6.06 -4.90 14.53
C ILE A 86 7.12 -3.95 15.06
N ASP A 87 8.38 -4.31 14.91
CA ASP A 87 9.51 -3.55 15.44
C ASP A 87 10.09 -2.61 14.38
N HIS A 88 10.19 -3.08 13.13
CA HIS A 88 10.74 -2.33 12.00
C HIS A 88 9.90 -2.51 10.73
N ILE A 89 9.81 -1.44 9.95
CA ILE A 89 9.25 -1.41 8.60
C ILE A 89 10.36 -1.04 7.62
N PHE A 90 10.63 -1.90 6.65
CA PHE A 90 11.62 -1.69 5.61
C PHE A 90 10.95 -1.46 4.26
N LEU A 91 11.29 -0.37 3.59
CA LEU A 91 10.70 0.00 2.29
C LEU A 91 11.64 -0.41 1.16
N SER A 92 11.14 -1.12 0.15
CA SER A 92 11.92 -1.44 -1.05
C SER A 92 12.08 -0.23 -1.97
N ARG A 93 11.06 0.61 -2.05
CA ARG A 93 11.00 1.85 -2.84
C ARG A 93 10.14 2.88 -2.12
N VAL A 94 10.25 4.15 -2.51
CA VAL A 94 9.40 5.24 -2.00
C VAL A 94 8.42 5.67 -3.09
N CYS A 95 7.35 4.90 -3.29
CA CYS A 95 6.27 5.21 -4.22
C CYS A 95 4.89 4.77 -3.68
N SER A 96 3.80 5.21 -4.31
CA SER A 96 2.42 4.95 -3.87
C SER A 96 2.11 3.46 -3.64
N GLU A 97 2.75 2.57 -4.41
CA GLU A 97 2.59 1.11 -4.27
C GLU A 97 3.12 0.57 -2.94
N THR A 98 4.27 1.06 -2.50
CA THR A 98 5.02 0.51 -1.36
C THR A 98 4.75 1.26 -0.06
N VAL A 99 4.32 2.53 -0.14
CA VAL A 99 4.14 3.40 1.04
C VAL A 99 2.71 3.91 1.24
N GLY A 100 1.78 3.66 0.33
CA GLY A 100 0.44 4.26 0.36
C GLY A 100 -0.39 3.97 1.63
N GLY A 101 -0.11 2.87 2.35
CA GLY A 101 -0.75 2.55 3.63
C GLY A 101 0.03 3.02 4.86
N LEU A 102 1.25 3.53 4.69
CA LEU A 102 2.12 3.98 5.77
C LEU A 102 1.51 5.16 6.56
N PRO A 103 0.92 6.21 5.92
CA PRO A 103 0.30 7.31 6.65
C PRO A 103 -0.77 6.86 7.65
N GLY A 104 -1.70 6.02 7.20
CA GLY A 104 -2.78 5.48 8.04
C GLY A 104 -2.26 4.56 9.15
N LEU A 105 -1.21 3.78 8.84
CA LEU A 105 -0.56 2.90 9.80
C LEU A 105 0.13 3.68 10.94
N LEU A 106 0.89 4.74 10.61
CA LEU A 106 1.56 5.60 11.59
C LEU A 106 0.55 6.27 12.54
N LEU A 107 -0.52 6.84 11.98
CA LEU A 107 -1.61 7.44 12.78
C LEU A 107 -2.29 6.42 13.67
N THR A 108 -2.52 5.20 13.18
CA THR A 108 -3.09 4.10 13.97
C THR A 108 -2.20 3.72 15.14
N LEU A 109 -0.89 3.55 14.91
CA LEU A 109 0.09 3.23 15.96
C LEU A 109 0.18 4.34 17.01
N ALA A 110 0.22 5.61 16.57
CA ALA A 110 0.22 6.76 17.47
C ALA A 110 -1.06 6.82 18.35
N GLY A 111 -2.19 6.35 17.83
CA GLY A 111 -3.45 6.22 18.56
C GLY A 111 -3.53 5.04 19.54
N MET A 112 -2.59 4.10 19.50
CA MET A 112 -2.57 2.90 20.34
C MET A 112 -1.84 3.12 21.68
N GLY A 113 -2.34 2.49 22.75
CA GLY A 113 -1.73 2.56 24.09
C GLY A 113 -1.92 3.91 24.80
N LYS A 114 -1.45 4.01 26.05
CA LYS A 114 -1.56 5.24 26.84
C LYS A 114 -0.66 6.35 26.30
N ASP A 115 0.53 5.98 25.82
CA ASP A 115 1.58 6.92 25.40
C ASP A 115 1.74 7.00 23.88
N GLY A 116 0.94 6.30 23.08
CA GLY A 116 1.16 6.14 21.63
C GLY A 116 2.28 5.13 21.35
N MET A 117 2.09 4.26 20.36
CA MET A 117 3.16 3.38 19.86
C MET A 117 3.88 4.04 18.70
N SER A 118 5.15 3.68 18.50
CA SER A 118 5.96 4.11 17.36
C SER A 118 6.67 2.90 16.78
N VAL A 119 6.99 2.97 15.51
CA VAL A 119 7.73 1.93 14.78
C VAL A 119 8.92 2.58 14.10
N ASN A 120 10.00 1.81 13.93
CA ASN A 120 11.15 2.23 13.15
C ASN A 120 10.84 2.01 11.67
N VAL A 121 10.92 3.05 10.84
CA VAL A 121 10.74 2.95 9.40
C VAL A 121 12.09 3.22 8.74
N SER A 122 12.53 2.32 7.85
CA SER A 122 13.75 2.49 7.10
C SER A 122 13.53 2.23 5.62
N GLY A 123 14.10 3.06 4.76
CA GLY A 123 13.97 2.92 3.31
C GLY A 123 15.14 3.54 2.55
N PRO A 124 15.04 3.66 1.22
CA PRO A 124 16.03 4.39 0.45
C PRO A 124 16.06 5.88 0.86
N PRO A 125 17.18 6.60 0.65
CA PRO A 125 17.37 7.93 1.25
C PRO A 125 16.37 9.00 0.79
N ASP A 126 15.77 8.85 -0.39
CA ASP A 126 14.68 9.68 -0.92
C ASP A 126 13.38 9.64 -0.08
N LEU A 127 13.31 8.75 0.92
CA LEU A 127 12.27 8.72 1.94
C LEU A 127 12.04 10.07 2.62
N TYR A 128 13.04 10.95 2.67
CA TYR A 128 12.90 12.30 3.22
C TYR A 128 11.78 13.10 2.55
N LEU A 129 11.57 12.93 1.23
CA LEU A 129 10.51 13.64 0.49
C LEU A 129 9.13 13.19 0.96
N LEU A 130 8.95 11.90 1.23
CA LEU A 130 7.70 11.38 1.77
C LEU A 130 7.47 11.90 3.19
N VAL A 131 8.50 11.91 4.04
CA VAL A 131 8.42 12.51 5.38
C VAL A 131 7.97 13.97 5.28
N LYS A 132 8.61 14.76 4.41
CA LYS A 132 8.21 16.14 4.13
C LYS A 132 6.77 16.25 3.62
N ALA A 133 6.35 15.40 2.70
CA ALA A 133 4.97 15.42 2.19
C ALA A 133 3.97 15.21 3.34
N MET A 134 4.24 14.24 4.22
CA MET A 134 3.39 13.89 5.36
C MET A 134 3.35 14.95 6.47
N GLU A 135 4.34 15.85 6.59
CA GLU A 135 4.38 16.91 7.63
C GLU A 135 3.16 17.85 7.57
N SER A 136 2.46 17.89 6.44
CA SER A 136 1.24 18.69 6.26
C SER A 136 0.01 18.13 6.99
N PHE A 137 0.00 16.85 7.37
CA PHE A 137 -1.19 16.19 7.95
C PHE A 137 -0.93 15.12 9.00
N ILE A 138 0.31 14.65 9.13
CA ILE A 138 0.73 13.73 10.20
C ILE A 138 1.49 14.54 11.26
N PRO A 139 1.06 14.54 12.53
CA PRO A 139 1.80 15.20 13.60
C PRO A 139 3.20 14.60 13.77
N ASN A 140 4.20 15.42 14.09
CA ASN A 140 5.58 14.96 14.33
C ASN A 140 5.68 13.84 15.39
N SER A 141 4.82 13.87 16.41
CA SER A 141 4.76 12.81 17.44
C SER A 141 4.30 11.45 16.90
N ALA A 142 3.59 11.42 15.77
CA ALA A 142 3.07 10.23 15.12
C ALA A 142 4.01 9.67 14.04
N MET A 143 4.94 10.48 13.51
CA MET A 143 5.89 10.04 12.48
C MET A 143 6.86 8.95 12.97
N GLY A 144 7.00 8.74 14.28
CA GLY A 144 7.86 7.70 14.83
C GLY A 144 9.34 7.96 14.55
N TYR A 145 10.13 6.90 14.37
CA TYR A 145 11.54 6.98 14.00
C TYR A 145 11.68 6.58 12.53
N ILE A 146 11.84 7.56 11.65
CA ILE A 146 12.01 7.31 10.21
C ILE A 146 13.47 7.55 9.86
N ASP A 147 14.08 6.65 9.11
CA ASP A 147 15.48 6.73 8.76
C ASP A 147 15.80 6.11 7.39
N SER A 148 17.02 6.28 6.93
CA SER A 148 17.57 5.63 5.74
C SER A 148 18.23 4.32 6.14
N VAL A 149 18.13 3.32 5.26
CA VAL A 149 18.84 2.04 5.43
C VAL A 149 20.37 2.20 5.45
N LEU A 150 20.90 3.38 5.13
CA LEU A 150 22.33 3.69 5.08
C LEU A 150 22.90 4.22 6.42
N ARG A 151 22.08 4.49 7.45
CA ARG A 151 22.55 5.19 8.67
C ARG A 151 23.42 4.37 9.63
N ASN A 152 23.56 3.04 9.47
CA ASN A 152 24.31 2.18 10.41
C ASN A 152 25.17 1.07 9.76
N GLY A 153 25.86 1.34 8.66
CA GLY A 153 26.84 0.39 8.11
C GLY A 153 28.23 0.61 8.70
N SER A 154 28.74 -0.32 9.52
CA SER A 154 30.18 -0.58 9.50
C SER A 154 30.50 -1.13 8.11
N ASP A 155 31.42 -0.50 7.37
CA ASP A 155 31.94 -1.00 6.09
C ASP A 155 32.53 -2.40 6.30
N GLU A 156 31.72 -3.45 6.23
CA GLU A 156 32.21 -4.82 6.20
C GLU A 156 32.27 -5.30 4.76
N VAL A 157 33.52 -5.50 4.33
CA VAL A 157 33.97 -5.93 3.01
C VAL A 157 33.89 -4.82 1.97
N ALA A 158 35.02 -4.13 1.79
CA ALA A 158 35.32 -3.44 0.54
C ALA A 158 35.20 -4.47 -0.59
N SER A 159 34.08 -4.47 -1.32
CA SER A 159 34.05 -5.12 -2.62
C SER A 159 35.15 -4.50 -3.47
N ALA A 160 35.77 -5.28 -4.36
CA ALA A 160 36.80 -4.76 -5.26
C ALA A 160 36.28 -3.65 -6.22
N SER A 161 34.97 -3.38 -6.17
CA SER A 161 34.25 -2.36 -6.90
C SER A 161 34.23 -1.04 -6.11
N SER A 162 34.69 0.04 -6.75
CA SER A 162 34.62 1.39 -6.18
C SER A 162 33.21 1.99 -6.17
N ARG A 163 32.21 1.31 -6.76
CA ARG A 163 30.84 1.83 -6.91
C ARG A 163 30.05 1.73 -5.60
N LYS A 164 29.52 2.85 -5.11
CA LYS A 164 28.68 2.90 -3.89
C LYS A 164 27.48 1.94 -3.91
N PHE A 165 26.85 1.73 -5.08
CA PHE A 165 25.69 0.86 -5.25
C PHE A 165 26.01 -0.63 -5.15
N ASP A 166 27.28 -1.00 -5.25
CA ASP A 166 27.74 -2.39 -5.17
C ASP A 166 28.28 -2.75 -3.77
N ARG A 167 27.97 -1.90 -2.78
CA ARG A 167 28.31 -2.12 -1.36
C ARG A 167 27.14 -2.74 -0.63
N LEU A 168 27.48 -3.59 0.33
CA LEU A 168 26.52 -4.22 1.23
C LEU A 168 26.44 -3.38 2.52
N PHE A 169 25.28 -2.81 2.83
CA PHE A 169 25.07 -2.10 4.08
C PHE A 169 24.29 -2.99 5.04
N SER A 170 24.63 -3.05 6.33
CA SER A 170 23.96 -3.95 7.29
C SER A 170 23.22 -3.15 8.38
N PRO A 171 22.01 -2.64 8.10
CA PRO A 171 21.25 -1.83 9.05
C PRO A 171 20.93 -2.54 10.37
N ILE A 172 20.84 -3.88 10.36
CA ILE A 172 20.67 -4.70 11.56
C ILE A 172 21.72 -5.80 11.57
N THR A 173 22.55 -5.81 12.61
CA THR A 173 23.40 -6.95 12.97
C THR A 173 23.22 -7.20 14.47
N ASP A 174 22.18 -7.96 14.80
CA ASP A 174 21.96 -8.48 16.16
C ASP A 174 22.16 -10.00 16.07
N GLY A 175 22.66 -10.66 17.11
CA GLY A 175 23.06 -12.08 17.06
C GLY A 175 21.95 -13.10 16.70
N VAL A 176 20.75 -12.60 16.37
CA VAL A 176 19.56 -13.33 15.89
C VAL A 176 19.37 -13.23 14.38
N VAL A 177 19.79 -12.12 13.74
CA VAL A 177 19.63 -11.89 12.30
C VAL A 177 20.58 -10.79 11.82
N LYS A 178 21.22 -11.03 10.67
CA LYS A 178 21.91 -10.00 9.90
C LYS A 178 21.02 -9.60 8.73
N LEU A 179 20.52 -8.37 8.75
CA LEU A 179 19.80 -7.78 7.62
C LEU A 179 20.76 -6.87 6.87
N SER A 180 21.05 -7.24 5.63
CA SER A 180 21.87 -6.47 4.72
C SER A 180 21.05 -5.93 3.56
N VAL A 181 21.50 -4.82 2.98
CA VAL A 181 20.85 -4.13 1.86
C VAL A 181 21.82 -3.87 0.74
N VAL A 182 21.32 -3.96 -0.49
CA VAL A 182 22.00 -3.56 -1.72
C VAL A 182 21.12 -2.56 -2.45
N LEU A 183 21.69 -1.43 -2.85
CA LEU A 183 20.98 -0.41 -3.60
C LEU A 183 20.91 -0.80 -5.08
N LEU A 184 19.74 -0.69 -5.68
CA LEU A 184 19.48 -1.01 -7.08
C LEU A 184 18.90 0.23 -7.78
N PRO A 185 19.75 1.06 -8.41
CA PRO A 185 19.28 2.15 -9.27
C PRO A 185 18.89 1.64 -10.66
N PRO A 186 18.11 2.41 -11.44
CA PRO A 186 18.01 2.19 -12.88
C PRO A 186 19.38 2.44 -13.53
N ARG A 187 19.70 1.68 -14.57
CA ARG A 187 20.86 1.95 -15.42
C ARG A 187 20.62 3.21 -16.27
N CYS A 188 21.23 4.31 -15.90
CA CYS A 188 21.21 5.55 -16.68
C CYS A 188 22.07 5.41 -17.95
N LEU A 189 21.46 5.56 -19.13
CA LEU A 189 22.18 5.68 -20.41
C LEU A 189 22.82 7.07 -20.61
N LYS A 190 22.50 8.05 -19.76
CA LYS A 190 23.11 9.38 -19.81
C LYS A 190 24.51 9.34 -19.20
N VAL A 191 25.49 8.97 -20.02
CA VAL A 191 26.88 9.36 -19.77
C VAL A 191 26.90 10.89 -19.69
N CYS A 192 27.48 11.43 -18.62
CA CYS A 192 27.74 12.87 -18.47
C CYS A 192 28.72 13.31 -19.57
N GLY A 193 28.18 13.54 -20.77
CA GLY A 193 28.91 14.02 -21.93
C GLY A 193 28.79 15.53 -22.01
N SER A 194 29.87 16.23 -21.65
CA SER A 194 30.09 17.66 -21.87
C SER A 194 29.08 18.58 -21.16
N MET A 195 29.54 19.23 -20.08
CA MET A 195 28.90 20.44 -19.56
C MET A 195 28.64 21.40 -20.73
N LYS A 196 27.37 21.53 -21.14
CA LYS A 196 26.90 22.73 -21.82
C LYS A 196 26.41 23.66 -20.72
N GLU A 197 27.21 24.69 -20.43
CA GLU A 197 26.76 25.86 -19.68
C GLU A 197 25.47 26.37 -20.35
N GLY A 198 24.34 26.36 -19.61
CA GLY A 198 23.12 27.05 -20.06
C GLY A 198 21.78 26.36 -19.78
N SER A 199 21.73 25.11 -19.31
CA SER A 199 20.46 24.52 -18.85
C SER A 199 20.48 24.33 -17.33
N SER A 200 19.64 25.09 -16.64
CA SER A 200 19.30 24.89 -15.23
C SER A 200 18.62 23.52 -15.05
N GLU A 201 19.40 22.48 -14.75
CA GLU A 201 18.83 21.25 -14.19
C GLU A 201 18.27 21.57 -12.79
N PRO A 202 17.09 21.04 -12.42
CA PRO A 202 16.51 21.31 -11.13
C PRO A 202 17.26 20.49 -10.09
N ASN A 203 18.24 21.08 -9.41
CA ASN A 203 18.58 20.60 -8.08
C ASN A 203 17.27 20.62 -7.27
N PRO A 204 16.87 19.51 -6.62
CA PRO A 204 15.71 19.54 -5.75
C PRO A 204 15.94 20.66 -4.71
N PRO A 205 14.97 21.55 -4.49
CA PRO A 205 15.18 22.71 -3.64
C PRO A 205 15.64 22.28 -2.24
N LEU A 206 16.52 23.07 -1.63
CA LEU A 206 16.83 22.97 -0.19
C LEU A 206 15.54 23.28 0.58
N VAL A 207 14.77 22.23 0.95
CA VAL A 207 13.54 22.36 1.71
C VAL A 207 13.87 22.27 3.19
N SER A 208 13.77 23.40 3.91
CA SER A 208 13.95 23.44 5.36
C SER A 208 12.90 22.59 6.10
N GLY A 209 13.29 21.95 7.20
CA GLY A 209 12.32 21.46 8.19
C GLY A 209 12.94 20.56 9.27
N SER A 210 12.24 19.51 9.71
CA SER A 210 12.71 18.64 10.80
C SER A 210 14.16 18.16 10.61
N HIS A 211 14.98 18.19 11.68
CA HIS A 211 16.38 17.71 11.69
C HIS A 211 16.55 16.32 11.04
N LEU A 212 15.53 15.46 11.16
CA LEU A 212 15.50 14.13 10.55
C LEU A 212 15.52 14.17 9.02
N ALA A 213 14.72 15.03 8.40
CA ALA A 213 14.65 15.12 6.96
C ALA A 213 15.91 15.77 6.36
N GLU A 214 16.57 16.66 7.11
CA GLU A 214 17.85 17.27 6.73
C GLU A 214 18.97 16.21 6.65
N ASP A 215 19.05 15.31 7.63
CA ASP A 215 20.02 14.20 7.63
C ASP A 215 19.83 13.25 6.43
N LEU A 216 18.58 12.88 6.14
CA LEU A 216 18.23 12.01 5.01
C LEU A 216 18.49 12.71 3.67
N GLN A 217 18.16 14.00 3.56
CA GLN A 217 18.46 14.80 2.39
C GLN A 217 19.96 14.86 2.13
N ALA A 218 20.79 15.07 3.16
CA ALA A 218 22.25 15.07 3.02
C ALA A 218 22.77 13.72 2.49
N GLN A 219 22.22 12.60 2.96
CA GLN A 219 22.55 11.26 2.44
C GLN A 219 22.14 11.10 0.97
N TRP A 220 20.94 11.55 0.60
CA TRP A 220 20.46 11.54 -0.79
C TRP A 220 21.39 12.35 -1.70
N MET A 221 21.75 13.58 -1.31
CA MET A 221 22.64 14.44 -2.10
C MET A 221 24.03 13.83 -2.28
N ASN A 222 24.56 13.12 -1.28
CA ASN A 222 25.83 12.39 -1.40
C ASN A 222 25.72 11.17 -2.36
N LEU A 223 24.54 10.55 -2.43
CA LEU A 223 24.30 9.42 -3.33
C LEU A 223 24.15 9.89 -4.78
N THR A 224 23.39 10.95 -5.02
CA THR A 224 23.09 11.48 -6.37
C THR A 224 24.22 12.30 -6.99
N ALA A 225 25.21 12.74 -6.19
CA ALA A 225 26.42 13.39 -6.70
C ALA A 225 27.21 12.51 -7.70
N GLU A 226 27.05 11.17 -7.63
CA GLU A 226 27.77 10.21 -8.48
C GLU A 226 26.92 9.66 -9.63
N VAL A 227 25.59 9.67 -9.49
CA VAL A 227 24.64 9.11 -10.47
C VAL A 227 23.43 10.03 -10.53
N ALA A 228 23.12 10.54 -11.72
CA ALA A 228 21.89 11.29 -11.98
C ALA A 228 20.70 10.34 -11.79
N LEU A 229 20.04 10.45 -10.64
CA LEU A 229 18.93 9.60 -10.20
C LEU A 229 17.76 10.49 -9.80
N ASN A 230 16.57 10.23 -10.33
CA ASN A 230 15.38 10.94 -9.87
C ASN A 230 14.88 10.29 -8.57
N PRO A 231 14.29 11.06 -7.64
CA PRO A 231 13.67 10.47 -6.46
C PRO A 231 12.54 9.50 -6.86
N GLY A 232 12.33 8.44 -6.07
CA GLY A 232 11.36 7.38 -6.35
C GLY A 232 11.87 6.29 -7.30
N GLU A 233 12.95 6.54 -8.05
CA GLU A 233 13.56 5.52 -8.93
C GLU A 233 14.45 4.54 -8.16
N LEU A 234 14.91 4.84 -6.95
CA LEU A 234 15.82 3.96 -6.21
C LEU A 234 15.09 2.75 -5.63
N SER A 235 15.59 1.54 -5.92
CA SER A 235 15.13 0.31 -5.28
C SER A 235 16.17 -0.27 -4.31
N VAL A 236 15.70 -1.06 -3.34
CA VAL A 236 16.52 -1.72 -2.33
C VAL A 236 16.24 -3.23 -2.34
N ILE A 237 17.32 -4.01 -2.43
CA ILE A 237 17.32 -5.46 -2.24
C ILE A 237 17.68 -5.76 -0.80
N TYR A 238 16.87 -6.57 -0.11
CA TYR A 238 17.14 -7.00 1.26
C TYR A 238 17.65 -8.43 1.28
N ILE A 239 18.71 -8.67 2.06
CA ILE A 239 19.30 -9.98 2.30
C ILE A 239 19.19 -10.26 3.80
N CYS A 240 18.41 -11.28 4.16
CA CYS A 240 18.22 -11.73 5.53
C CYS A 240 19.05 -12.98 5.78
N GLU A 241 20.06 -12.89 6.64
CA GLU A 241 20.90 -14.03 7.04
C GLU A 241 20.61 -14.39 8.50
N LEU A 242 20.16 -15.62 8.74
CA LEU A 242 20.02 -16.15 10.10
C LEU A 242 21.37 -16.71 10.59
N PRO A 243 21.62 -16.72 11.90
CA PRO A 243 22.88 -17.19 12.46
C PRO A 243 23.08 -18.68 12.19
N GLU A 244 24.36 -19.06 12.13
CA GLU A 244 24.77 -20.46 12.06
C GLU A 244 24.21 -21.26 13.24
N ILE A 245 23.67 -22.43 12.93
CA ILE A 245 23.15 -23.34 13.94
C ILE A 245 24.25 -24.31 14.31
N LYS A 246 24.62 -24.24 15.57
CA LYS A 246 25.62 -25.11 16.15
C LYS A 246 25.13 -26.54 16.17
N GLY A 247 25.99 -27.46 15.73
CA GLY A 247 25.67 -28.88 15.73
C GLY A 247 25.42 -29.41 17.15
N LYS A 248 24.70 -30.53 17.23
CA LYS A 248 24.36 -31.15 18.52
C LYS A 248 25.64 -31.56 19.26
N PHE A 249 25.76 -31.17 20.52
CA PHE A 249 26.83 -31.62 21.40
C PHE A 249 26.52 -33.01 21.96
N TYR A 250 27.53 -33.86 22.04
CA TYR A 250 27.46 -35.24 22.55
C TYR A 250 28.21 -35.37 23.88
N PRO A 251 27.50 -35.26 25.04
CA PRO A 251 28.12 -35.41 26.35
C PRO A 251 28.87 -36.74 26.51
N ASP A 252 28.33 -37.82 25.97
CA ASP A 252 28.94 -39.15 26.08
C ASP A 252 30.29 -39.22 25.34
N LYS A 253 30.41 -38.56 24.18
CA LYS A 253 31.69 -38.45 23.45
C LYS A 253 32.69 -37.60 24.22
N ALA A 254 32.24 -36.48 24.79
CA ALA A 254 33.11 -35.62 25.60
C ALA A 254 33.61 -36.32 26.87
N ALA A 255 32.74 -37.09 27.54
CA ALA A 255 33.11 -37.91 28.68
C ALA A 255 34.11 -39.02 28.31
N ALA A 256 33.92 -39.67 27.14
CA ALA A 256 34.85 -40.69 26.65
C ALA A 256 36.26 -40.12 26.39
N LEU A 257 36.36 -38.84 26.00
CA LEU A 257 37.61 -38.10 25.82
C LEU A 257 38.12 -37.45 27.12
N GLY A 258 37.54 -37.80 28.27
CA GLY A 258 37.98 -37.37 29.59
C GLY A 258 37.64 -35.91 29.95
N VAL A 259 36.62 -35.32 29.33
CA VAL A 259 36.12 -33.97 29.68
C VAL A 259 34.94 -34.10 30.65
N GLU A 260 35.07 -33.53 31.85
CA GLU A 260 34.00 -33.56 32.84
C GLU A 260 32.85 -32.59 32.51
N PRO A 261 31.60 -32.92 32.89
CA PRO A 261 30.49 -32.00 32.78
C PRO A 261 30.77 -30.70 33.53
N GLY A 262 30.73 -29.57 32.82
CA GLY A 262 31.04 -28.27 33.42
C GLY A 262 31.34 -27.17 32.39
N PRO A 263 32.07 -26.11 32.78
CA PRO A 263 32.37 -24.98 31.91
C PRO A 263 33.07 -25.35 30.60
N LYS A 264 33.84 -26.45 30.57
CA LYS A 264 34.53 -26.97 29.38
C LYS A 264 33.56 -27.42 28.28
N TYR A 265 32.37 -27.94 28.62
CA TYR A 265 31.34 -28.24 27.62
C TYR A 265 30.86 -26.97 26.93
N GLY A 266 30.63 -25.90 27.69
CA GLY A 266 30.26 -24.60 27.13
C GLY A 266 31.38 -23.98 26.27
N GLN A 267 32.65 -24.23 26.59
CA GLN A 267 33.78 -23.77 25.77
C GLN A 267 33.82 -24.52 24.42
N LEU A 268 33.65 -25.84 24.43
CA LEU A 268 33.54 -26.68 23.23
C LEU A 268 32.36 -26.24 22.35
N GLN A 269 31.18 -26.03 22.97
CA GLN A 269 29.99 -25.50 22.29
C GLN A 269 30.16 -24.06 21.79
N ARG A 270 31.14 -23.30 22.28
CA ARG A 270 31.52 -21.97 21.76
C ARG A 270 32.58 -22.03 20.66
N GLY A 271 33.00 -23.23 20.25
CA GLY A 271 34.04 -23.42 19.22
C GLY A 271 35.46 -23.43 19.78
N ASN A 272 35.65 -23.35 21.10
CA ASN A 272 36.97 -23.35 21.72
C ASN A 272 37.41 -24.79 22.01
N SER A 273 38.66 -25.11 21.68
CA SER A 273 39.27 -26.39 22.05
C SER A 273 39.65 -26.36 23.54
N VAL A 274 39.48 -27.49 24.22
CA VAL A 274 39.77 -27.60 25.67
C VAL A 274 40.72 -28.75 25.94
N VAL A 275 41.54 -28.63 26.98
CA VAL A 275 42.37 -29.76 27.45
C VAL A 275 41.50 -30.69 28.30
N SER A 276 41.54 -31.98 28.02
CA SER A 276 40.89 -33.06 28.77
C SER A 276 41.32 -33.03 30.25
N ASP A 277 40.39 -33.31 31.16
CA ASP A 277 40.64 -33.32 32.61
C ASP A 277 41.49 -34.52 33.03
N HIS A 278 41.33 -35.65 32.32
CA HIS A 278 41.90 -36.94 32.74
C HIS A 278 42.94 -37.51 31.78
N GLN A 279 42.96 -37.07 30.52
CA GLN A 279 43.75 -37.72 29.46
C GLN A 279 44.84 -36.82 28.85
N ASN A 280 44.96 -35.56 29.31
CA ASN A 280 45.94 -34.57 28.82
C ASN A 280 45.98 -34.41 27.28
N ILE A 281 44.85 -34.68 26.61
CA ILE A 281 44.64 -34.47 25.17
C ILE A 281 43.87 -33.16 24.94
N ILE A 282 44.05 -32.55 23.78
CA ILE A 282 43.23 -31.43 23.34
C ILE A 282 41.99 -32.01 22.66
N VAL A 283 40.82 -31.66 23.19
CA VAL A 283 39.52 -32.00 22.61
C VAL A 283 39.04 -30.80 21.80
N HIS A 284 38.78 -31.04 20.52
CA HIS A 284 38.26 -30.05 19.60
C HIS A 284 36.72 -30.15 19.51
N PRO A 285 36.01 -29.05 19.14
CA PRO A 285 34.57 -29.10 18.97
C PRO A 285 34.10 -30.19 17.99
N CYS A 286 34.85 -30.43 16.90
CA CYS A 286 34.54 -31.45 15.91
C CYS A 286 34.56 -32.90 16.45
N ASP A 287 35.27 -33.15 17.56
CA ASP A 287 35.33 -34.48 18.18
C ASP A 287 34.02 -34.83 18.92
N VAL A 288 33.29 -33.81 19.36
CA VAL A 288 32.18 -33.93 20.32
C VAL A 288 30.90 -33.23 19.89
N MET A 289 30.91 -32.56 18.73
CA MET A 289 29.75 -31.88 18.15
C MET A 289 29.49 -32.39 16.73
N GLU A 290 28.23 -32.35 16.30
CA GLU A 290 27.92 -32.41 14.88
C GLU A 290 28.49 -31.18 14.15
N PRO A 291 28.77 -31.27 12.84
CA PRO A 291 29.04 -30.10 12.02
C PRO A 291 27.91 -29.08 12.16
N SER A 292 28.28 -27.82 12.34
CA SER A 292 27.33 -26.73 12.31
C SER A 292 26.71 -26.61 10.91
N THR A 293 25.47 -26.15 10.86
CA THR A 293 24.78 -25.85 9.61
C THR A 293 24.66 -24.34 9.46
N HIS A 294 25.05 -23.80 8.31
CA HIS A 294 24.80 -22.39 7.97
C HIS A 294 23.34 -22.06 8.17
N GLY A 295 23.03 -20.88 8.71
CA GLY A 295 21.66 -20.45 8.92
C GLY A 295 20.94 -20.14 7.60
N PRO A 296 19.60 -20.15 7.57
CA PRO A 296 18.85 -19.87 6.35
C PRO A 296 19.09 -18.46 5.83
N ILE A 297 19.18 -18.31 4.50
CA ILE A 297 19.33 -17.02 3.82
C ILE A 297 18.13 -16.76 2.91
N VAL A 298 17.57 -15.55 3.00
CA VAL A 298 16.46 -15.11 2.15
C VAL A 298 16.74 -13.75 1.52
N LEU A 299 16.45 -13.64 0.22
CA LEU A 299 16.53 -12.38 -0.52
C LEU A 299 15.13 -11.86 -0.84
N LEU A 300 14.90 -10.56 -0.66
CA LEU A 300 13.72 -9.84 -1.14
C LEU A 300 14.15 -8.87 -2.23
N VAL A 301 13.59 -9.03 -3.43
CA VAL A 301 14.06 -8.37 -4.65
C VAL A 301 12.92 -7.60 -5.28
N ASP A 302 13.03 -6.27 -5.31
CA ASP A 302 12.14 -5.37 -6.04
C ASP A 302 12.91 -4.76 -7.22
N CYS A 303 12.64 -5.25 -8.42
CA CYS A 303 13.27 -4.79 -9.67
C CYS A 303 12.17 -4.20 -10.57
N PRO A 304 11.90 -2.88 -10.45
CA PRO A 304 10.65 -2.31 -10.98
C PRO A 304 10.63 -2.16 -12.50
N THR A 305 11.78 -1.94 -13.15
CA THR A 305 11.85 -1.71 -14.61
C THR A 305 12.96 -2.53 -15.27
N LEU A 306 12.91 -2.62 -16.60
CA LEU A 306 13.98 -3.27 -17.38
C LEU A 306 15.34 -2.58 -17.24
N SER A 307 15.36 -1.27 -16.97
CA SER A 307 16.60 -0.53 -16.69
C SER A 307 17.24 -0.98 -15.37
N HIS A 308 16.43 -1.31 -14.35
CA HIS A 308 16.93 -1.88 -13.11
C HIS A 308 17.47 -3.29 -13.31
N LEU A 309 16.83 -4.11 -14.15
CA LEU A 309 17.30 -5.46 -14.44
C LEU A 309 18.72 -5.46 -15.06
N GLN A 310 19.03 -4.44 -15.86
CA GLN A 310 20.36 -4.27 -16.43
C GLN A 310 21.43 -4.02 -15.36
N GLU A 311 21.10 -3.28 -14.29
CA GLU A 311 22.01 -3.04 -13.17
C GLU A 311 22.05 -4.23 -12.20
N LEU A 312 20.91 -4.86 -11.94
CA LEU A 312 20.78 -6.06 -11.10
C LEU A 312 21.73 -7.17 -11.54
N SER A 313 21.86 -7.33 -12.87
CA SER A 313 22.72 -8.34 -13.48
C SER A 313 24.22 -8.07 -13.29
N SER A 314 24.62 -6.82 -12.98
CA SER A 314 26.00 -6.37 -12.79
C SER A 314 26.44 -6.20 -11.34
N LEU A 315 25.55 -6.36 -10.35
CA LEU A 315 25.90 -6.25 -8.94
C LEU A 315 26.87 -7.38 -8.52
N GLN A 316 28.10 -7.01 -8.13
CA GLN A 316 29.09 -7.95 -7.63
C GLN A 316 28.84 -8.35 -6.17
N SER A 317 28.20 -7.48 -5.39
CA SER A 317 27.73 -7.75 -4.02
C SER A 317 26.82 -8.98 -3.91
N LEU A 318 26.15 -9.38 -4.99
CA LEU A 318 25.31 -10.58 -5.04
C LEU A 318 26.08 -11.86 -5.43
N ILE A 319 27.31 -11.74 -5.95
CA ILE A 319 28.12 -12.89 -6.40
C ILE A 319 28.30 -13.96 -5.31
N PRO A 320 28.56 -13.63 -4.03
CA PRO A 320 28.70 -14.64 -2.98
C PRO A 320 27.46 -15.50 -2.76
N TYR A 321 26.29 -15.08 -3.25
CA TYR A 321 25.02 -15.79 -3.11
C TYR A 321 24.64 -16.61 -4.36
N TYR A 322 25.43 -16.55 -5.43
CA TYR A 322 25.24 -17.36 -6.62
C TYR A 322 25.80 -18.77 -6.43
N SER A 323 25.11 -19.77 -6.98
CA SER A 323 25.46 -21.20 -6.84
C SER A 323 26.51 -21.67 -7.87
N ASN A 324 26.68 -20.97 -8.99
CA ASN A 324 27.50 -21.41 -10.12
C ASN A 324 28.37 -20.27 -10.69
N THR A 325 29.44 -19.89 -10.00
CA THR A 325 30.47 -19.01 -10.57
C THR A 325 31.77 -19.78 -10.78
N SER A 326 32.25 -19.82 -12.04
CA SER A 326 33.53 -20.40 -12.44
C SER A 326 34.76 -19.70 -11.83
N GLU A 327 34.54 -18.66 -11.03
CA GLU A 327 35.55 -17.74 -10.50
C GLU A 327 35.69 -17.79 -8.96
N GLN A 328 34.92 -18.62 -8.24
CA GLN A 328 35.05 -18.74 -6.77
C GLN A 328 35.22 -20.19 -6.28
N PRO A 329 36.01 -20.41 -5.21
CA PRO A 329 36.01 -21.68 -4.48
C PRO A 329 34.62 -21.95 -3.89
N VAL A 330 34.12 -23.18 -4.03
CA VAL A 330 32.80 -23.63 -3.51
C VAL A 330 32.62 -23.34 -2.01
N GLU A 331 33.71 -23.23 -1.25
CA GLU A 331 33.71 -22.91 0.19
C GLU A 331 33.31 -21.47 0.54
N MET A 332 33.25 -20.54 -0.42
CA MET A 332 32.82 -19.15 -0.19
C MET A 332 31.39 -18.84 -0.63
N CYS A 333 30.71 -19.77 -1.31
CA CYS A 333 29.35 -19.57 -1.80
C CYS A 333 28.32 -19.78 -0.67
N LYS A 334 27.54 -18.74 -0.38
CA LYS A 334 26.43 -18.79 0.57
C LYS A 334 25.18 -19.34 -0.11
N LYS A 335 24.69 -20.49 0.34
CA LYS A 335 23.47 -21.11 -0.18
C LYS A 335 22.23 -20.29 0.22
N VAL A 336 21.51 -19.77 -0.78
CA VAL A 336 20.22 -19.10 -0.57
C VAL A 336 19.10 -20.13 -0.48
N ASN A 337 18.21 -19.99 0.50
CA ASN A 337 17.08 -20.89 0.70
C ASN A 337 15.83 -20.41 -0.04
N CYS A 338 15.58 -19.09 -0.04
CA CYS A 338 14.41 -18.51 -0.67
C CYS A 338 14.71 -17.15 -1.30
N LEU A 339 14.10 -16.87 -2.44
CA LEU A 339 14.04 -15.56 -3.07
C LEU A 339 12.58 -15.14 -3.19
N ILE A 340 12.25 -13.94 -2.72
CA ILE A 340 10.92 -13.36 -2.84
C ILE A 340 11.00 -12.21 -3.85
N HIS A 341 10.33 -12.38 -4.98
CA HIS A 341 10.32 -11.42 -6.07
C HIS A 341 9.09 -10.51 -5.91
N LEU A 342 9.33 -9.22 -5.63
CA LEU A 342 8.31 -8.17 -5.52
C LEU A 342 8.12 -7.40 -6.84
N SER A 343 8.98 -7.68 -7.82
CA SER A 343 9.03 -7.09 -9.15
C SER A 343 7.78 -7.38 -9.99
N PRO A 344 7.38 -6.49 -10.90
CA PRO A 344 6.23 -6.71 -11.79
C PRO A 344 6.50 -7.78 -12.86
N ALA A 345 5.43 -8.45 -13.30
CA ALA A 345 5.46 -9.47 -14.36
C ALA A 345 6.12 -8.99 -15.67
N SER A 346 6.00 -7.70 -16.00
CA SER A 346 6.63 -7.08 -17.17
C SER A 346 8.16 -7.18 -17.18
N VAL A 347 8.79 -7.35 -16.01
CA VAL A 347 10.24 -7.50 -15.86
C VAL A 347 10.62 -8.96 -15.64
N THR A 348 9.93 -9.65 -14.73
CA THR A 348 10.25 -11.02 -14.31
C THR A 348 9.94 -12.08 -15.36
N SER A 349 8.97 -11.85 -16.25
CA SER A 349 8.68 -12.73 -17.40
C SER A 349 9.66 -12.53 -18.57
N THR A 350 10.69 -11.68 -18.43
CA THR A 350 11.73 -11.55 -19.46
C THR A 350 12.78 -12.64 -19.32
N THR A 351 13.32 -13.10 -20.46
CA THR A 351 14.37 -14.11 -20.49
C THR A 351 15.63 -13.69 -19.72
N ALA A 352 15.96 -12.40 -19.69
CA ALA A 352 17.10 -11.90 -18.91
C ALA A 352 16.89 -12.06 -17.40
N TYR A 353 15.67 -11.83 -16.90
CA TYR A 353 15.35 -12.04 -15.49
C TYR A 353 15.33 -13.53 -15.14
N GLU A 354 14.75 -14.37 -16.00
CA GLU A 354 14.78 -15.82 -15.85
C GLU A 354 16.22 -16.35 -15.78
N GLN A 355 17.11 -15.90 -16.67
CA GLN A 355 18.53 -16.24 -16.63
C GLN A 355 19.25 -15.75 -15.36
N TRP A 356 18.83 -14.63 -14.79
CA TRP A 356 19.36 -14.16 -13.53
C TRP A 356 18.87 -15.04 -12.35
N MET A 357 17.61 -15.48 -12.36
CA MET A 357 17.04 -16.37 -11.34
C MET A 357 17.80 -17.72 -11.26
N THR A 358 18.21 -18.30 -12.40
CA THR A 358 18.92 -19.59 -12.41
C THR A 358 20.29 -19.56 -11.72
N ARG A 359 20.85 -18.37 -11.46
CA ARG A 359 22.11 -18.21 -10.73
C ARG A 359 22.02 -18.65 -9.27
N PHE A 360 20.82 -18.79 -8.71
CA PHE A 360 20.58 -19.18 -7.32
C PHE A 360 20.33 -20.68 -7.11
N GLY A 361 20.56 -21.51 -8.14
CA GLY A 361 20.52 -22.97 -8.02
C GLY A 361 19.14 -23.48 -7.58
N ASP A 362 19.13 -24.29 -6.51
CA ASP A 362 17.93 -24.96 -5.99
C ASP A 362 17.10 -24.10 -5.02
N ALA A 363 17.34 -22.77 -4.97
CA ALA A 363 16.60 -21.88 -4.10
C ALA A 363 15.09 -21.87 -4.44
N GLN A 364 14.24 -21.70 -3.42
CA GLN A 364 12.81 -21.53 -3.63
C GLN A 364 12.51 -20.09 -4.09
N HIS A 365 12.02 -19.94 -5.32
CA HIS A 365 11.56 -18.67 -5.85
C HIS A 365 10.07 -18.48 -5.53
N ILE A 366 9.72 -17.40 -4.84
CA ILE A 366 8.35 -16.99 -4.54
C ILE A 366 8.04 -15.73 -5.33
N MET A 367 7.10 -15.82 -6.27
CA MET A 367 6.75 -14.73 -7.19
C MET A 367 5.52 -13.97 -6.68
N ALA A 368 5.70 -12.79 -6.10
CA ALA A 368 4.60 -11.84 -5.85
C ALA A 368 4.28 -11.07 -7.13
N ARG A 369 3.06 -10.54 -7.30
CA ARG A 369 2.63 -9.76 -8.50
C ARG A 369 2.50 -10.52 -9.84
N HIS A 370 2.40 -11.85 -9.83
CA HIS A 370 2.37 -12.64 -11.08
C HIS A 370 1.00 -13.18 -11.48
N GLU A 371 0.35 -13.95 -10.61
CA GLU A 371 -0.92 -14.59 -10.94
C GLU A 371 -2.03 -14.14 -10.00
N PRO A 372 -3.17 -13.67 -10.52
CA PRO A 372 -4.37 -13.54 -9.72
C PRO A 372 -4.97 -14.94 -9.56
N LYS A 373 -4.71 -15.61 -8.43
CA LYS A 373 -5.26 -16.94 -8.15
C LYS A 373 -6.68 -16.86 -7.59
N ASN A 374 -6.96 -15.83 -6.81
CA ASN A 374 -8.15 -15.77 -5.96
C ASN A 374 -9.03 -14.53 -6.23
N ILE A 375 -9.33 -14.23 -7.51
CA ILE A 375 -10.24 -13.12 -7.88
C ILE A 375 -11.62 -13.29 -7.25
N GLU A 376 -12.09 -14.54 -7.13
CA GLU A 376 -13.39 -14.87 -6.55
C GLU A 376 -13.41 -14.82 -5.02
N ILE A 377 -12.25 -14.97 -4.35
CA ILE A 377 -12.15 -15.01 -2.89
C ILE A 377 -11.52 -13.72 -2.40
N PRO A 378 -12.34 -12.80 -1.94
CA PRO A 378 -11.80 -11.57 -1.42
C PRO A 378 -11.07 -11.78 -0.10
N ILE A 379 -9.83 -11.31 -0.06
CA ILE A 379 -8.94 -11.44 1.11
C ILE A 379 -9.52 -10.78 2.36
N LEU A 380 -10.33 -9.73 2.17
CA LEU A 380 -11.16 -9.08 3.18
C LEU A 380 -12.52 -9.80 3.29
N LYS A 381 -12.51 -10.99 3.92
CA LYS A 381 -13.68 -11.88 3.99
C LYS A 381 -14.87 -11.23 4.70
N SER A 382 -14.66 -10.42 5.74
CA SER A 382 -15.78 -9.79 6.46
C SER A 382 -16.52 -8.75 5.64
N SER A 383 -15.80 -7.84 4.96
CA SER A 383 -16.41 -6.88 4.04
C SER A 383 -17.25 -7.57 2.97
N SER A 384 -16.73 -8.68 2.46
CA SER A 384 -17.32 -9.40 1.33
C SER A 384 -18.56 -10.18 1.72
N ARG A 385 -18.58 -10.77 2.93
CA ARG A 385 -19.80 -11.33 3.51
C ARG A 385 -20.89 -10.28 3.65
N VAL A 386 -20.56 -9.09 4.14
CA VAL A 386 -21.53 -7.98 4.26
C VAL A 386 -22.10 -7.61 2.89
N THR A 387 -21.25 -7.43 1.87
CA THR A 387 -21.71 -7.13 0.51
C THR A 387 -22.58 -8.24 -0.07
N ALA A 388 -22.21 -9.52 0.10
CA ALA A 388 -23.01 -10.65 -0.38
C ALA A 388 -24.39 -10.72 0.30
N ARG A 389 -24.45 -10.46 1.61
CA ARG A 389 -25.71 -10.39 2.38
C ARG A 389 -26.60 -9.24 1.91
N LEU A 390 -26.03 -8.05 1.70
CA LEU A 390 -26.76 -6.90 1.16
C LEU A 390 -27.26 -7.13 -0.27
N ASN A 391 -26.44 -7.76 -1.12
CA ASN A 391 -26.84 -8.13 -2.47
C ASN A 391 -27.96 -9.18 -2.49
N TYR A 392 -27.98 -10.13 -1.53
CA TYR A 392 -29.10 -11.06 -1.39
C TYR A 392 -30.42 -10.34 -1.01
N LEU A 393 -30.32 -9.33 -0.14
CA LEU A 393 -31.48 -8.58 0.34
C LEU A 393 -32.04 -7.62 -0.72
N CYS A 394 -31.17 -6.88 -1.41
CA CYS A 394 -31.55 -5.91 -2.43
C CYS A 394 -30.49 -5.84 -3.54
N PRO A 395 -30.53 -6.75 -4.53
CA PRO A 395 -29.52 -6.83 -5.58
C PRO A 395 -29.48 -5.59 -6.49
N GLN A 396 -30.57 -4.83 -6.55
CA GLN A 396 -30.69 -3.61 -7.35
C GLN A 396 -29.84 -2.46 -6.78
N LEU A 397 -29.81 -2.31 -5.45
CA LEU A 397 -29.01 -1.29 -4.75
C LEU A 397 -27.58 -1.75 -4.45
N PHE A 398 -27.38 -3.04 -4.20
CA PHE A 398 -26.08 -3.62 -3.85
C PHE A 398 -25.72 -4.68 -4.88
N PRO A 399 -25.09 -4.33 -6.02
CA PRO A 399 -24.82 -5.33 -7.04
C PRO A 399 -23.73 -6.29 -6.58
N SER A 400 -23.67 -7.46 -7.21
CA SER A 400 -22.62 -8.42 -6.90
C SER A 400 -21.24 -7.81 -7.20
N PRO A 401 -20.28 -7.86 -6.26
CA PRO A 401 -18.93 -7.37 -6.52
C PRO A 401 -18.32 -8.09 -7.72
N GLY A 402 -17.69 -7.35 -8.63
CA GLY A 402 -16.94 -7.91 -9.77
C GLY A 402 -17.75 -8.58 -10.89
N PHE A 403 -19.09 -8.57 -10.85
CA PHE A 403 -19.92 -9.10 -11.94
C PHE A 403 -20.66 -7.97 -12.65
N TRP A 404 -19.94 -7.19 -13.46
CA TRP A 404 -20.60 -6.61 -14.63
C TRP A 404 -21.21 -7.74 -15.45
N SER A 405 -22.40 -7.52 -16.00
CA SER A 405 -23.03 -8.52 -16.85
C SER A 405 -22.04 -8.98 -17.92
N LEU A 406 -21.82 -10.30 -18.02
CA LEU A 406 -20.92 -10.94 -18.99
C LEU A 406 -21.17 -10.47 -20.45
N GLN A 407 -22.33 -9.87 -20.75
CA GLN A 407 -22.67 -9.30 -22.04
C GLN A 407 -21.95 -7.97 -22.34
N GLN A 408 -21.78 -7.07 -21.36
CA GLN A 408 -21.07 -5.80 -21.57
C GLN A 408 -19.54 -5.95 -21.58
N LEU A 409 -19.00 -6.91 -20.83
CA LEU A 409 -17.57 -7.24 -20.88
C LEU A 409 -17.16 -7.91 -22.19
N LYS A 410 -18.05 -8.67 -22.85
CA LYS A 410 -17.75 -9.31 -24.15
C LYS A 410 -17.56 -8.32 -25.29
N SER A 411 -18.14 -7.11 -25.22
CA SER A 411 -17.90 -6.07 -26.24
C SER A 411 -16.58 -5.33 -26.07
N LEU A 412 -15.93 -5.44 -24.90
CA LEU A 412 -14.64 -4.80 -24.60
C LEU A 412 -13.44 -5.79 -24.65
N ARG A 413 -13.69 -7.09 -24.80
CA ARG A 413 -12.64 -8.13 -24.86
C ARG A 413 -11.90 -8.13 -26.20
N SER A 414 -10.95 -7.22 -26.34
CA SER A 414 -9.67 -7.55 -26.98
C SER A 414 -8.56 -7.19 -26.00
N VAL A 415 -7.42 -7.88 -26.06
CA VAL A 415 -6.28 -7.83 -25.12
C VAL A 415 -6.34 -8.85 -23.97
N SER A 416 -5.89 -10.06 -24.28
CA SER A 416 -5.38 -11.05 -23.34
C SER A 416 -4.12 -10.51 -22.62
N LYS A 417 -4.24 -10.08 -21.35
CA LYS A 417 -3.12 -9.63 -20.49
C LYS A 417 -2.73 -10.66 -19.41
N PHE A 418 -2.70 -11.96 -19.73
CA PHE A 418 -2.09 -12.91 -18.80
C PHE A 418 -0.57 -12.97 -19.04
N PRO A 419 0.26 -12.92 -17.98
CA PRO A 419 1.70 -13.08 -18.14
C PRO A 419 2.03 -14.41 -18.82
N ARG A 420 3.09 -14.41 -19.62
CA ARG A 420 3.67 -15.63 -20.18
C ARG A 420 4.12 -16.55 -19.03
N GLU A 421 3.82 -17.85 -19.11
CA GLU A 421 4.34 -18.86 -18.18
C GLU A 421 5.88 -18.83 -18.16
N LEU A 422 6.45 -18.79 -16.96
CA LEU A 422 7.90 -18.73 -16.74
C LEU A 422 8.57 -20.01 -17.26
N SER A 423 9.62 -19.85 -18.05
CA SER A 423 10.30 -20.93 -18.78
C SER A 423 11.62 -21.34 -18.11
N LEU A 424 11.58 -21.73 -16.83
CA LEU A 424 12.81 -22.07 -16.06
C LEU A 424 13.14 -23.57 -16.04
N PRO A 425 14.42 -23.95 -15.82
CA PRO A 425 14.81 -25.35 -15.59
C PRO A 425 14.11 -25.95 -14.37
N THR A 426 13.86 -27.26 -14.39
CA THR A 426 13.18 -27.99 -13.30
C THR A 426 13.90 -27.92 -11.95
N SER A 427 15.18 -27.55 -11.93
CA SER A 427 15.96 -27.31 -10.71
C SER A 427 15.49 -26.06 -9.94
N CYS A 428 14.92 -25.07 -10.62
CA CYS A 428 14.39 -23.87 -9.97
C CYS A 428 12.95 -24.12 -9.51
N GLN A 429 12.73 -24.18 -8.19
CA GLN A 429 11.39 -24.31 -7.63
C GLN A 429 10.70 -22.95 -7.62
N ILE A 430 9.67 -22.78 -8.46
CA ILE A 430 8.86 -21.55 -8.51
C ILE A 430 7.54 -21.79 -7.77
N THR A 431 7.12 -20.81 -6.98
CA THR A 431 5.79 -20.79 -6.37
C THR A 431 5.22 -19.39 -6.47
N TYR A 432 4.00 -19.26 -7.00
CA TYR A 432 3.30 -17.98 -7.00
C TYR A 432 2.75 -17.66 -5.62
N ALA A 433 3.01 -16.44 -5.15
CA ALA A 433 2.70 -16.00 -3.80
C ALA A 433 1.18 -15.95 -3.56
N GLU A 434 0.75 -16.51 -2.43
CA GLU A 434 -0.62 -16.42 -1.94
C GLU A 434 -0.65 -15.66 -0.62
N ASN A 435 -1.73 -14.92 -0.36
CA ASN A 435 -1.86 -14.21 0.90
C ASN A 435 -1.85 -15.20 2.08
N LEU A 436 -1.07 -14.89 3.11
CA LEU A 436 -0.76 -15.73 4.28
C LEU A 436 0.10 -16.97 4.02
N LEU A 437 0.61 -17.18 2.79
CA LEU A 437 1.61 -18.22 2.52
C LEU A 437 2.83 -18.01 3.40
N LYS A 438 3.33 -19.09 4.02
CA LYS A 438 4.54 -19.06 4.84
C LYS A 438 5.67 -19.82 4.18
N PHE A 439 6.89 -19.36 4.43
CA PHE A 439 8.12 -20.10 4.23
C PHE A 439 8.83 -20.20 5.58
N HIS A 440 8.81 -21.37 6.20
CA HIS A 440 9.50 -21.59 7.48
C HIS A 440 11.00 -21.64 7.25
N LEU A 441 11.74 -20.95 8.10
CA LEU A 441 13.20 -20.92 8.13
C LEU A 441 13.72 -21.83 9.24
N LEU A 442 13.12 -21.72 10.44
CA LEU A 442 13.47 -22.52 11.61
C LEU A 442 12.22 -23.05 12.32
N PRO A 443 12.29 -24.27 12.89
CA PRO A 443 13.45 -25.17 12.90
C PRO A 443 13.71 -25.83 11.52
N TYR A 444 14.94 -26.28 11.24
CA TYR A 444 15.32 -26.84 9.93
C TYR A 444 14.46 -28.02 9.45
N LYS A 445 13.87 -28.78 10.38
CA LYS A 445 12.96 -29.88 10.06
C LYS A 445 11.66 -29.42 9.38
N GLU A 446 11.32 -28.15 9.58
CA GLU A 446 10.15 -27.50 9.00
C GLU A 446 10.54 -26.56 7.84
N LEU A 447 11.83 -26.47 7.46
CA LEU A 447 12.30 -25.58 6.40
C LEU A 447 11.55 -25.86 5.09
N GLY A 448 10.86 -24.83 4.57
CA GLY A 448 10.10 -24.94 3.33
C GLY A 448 8.76 -24.22 3.38
N LEU A 449 7.95 -24.46 2.34
CA LEU A 449 6.65 -23.83 2.15
C LEU A 449 5.58 -24.43 3.08
N ASP A 450 4.76 -23.56 3.65
CA ASP A 450 3.58 -23.89 4.44
C ASP A 450 2.38 -23.06 3.97
N ASN A 451 1.43 -23.74 3.34
CA ASN A 451 0.18 -23.17 2.84
C ASN A 451 -1.01 -23.41 3.78
N SER A 452 -0.82 -23.98 4.97
CA SER A 452 -1.91 -24.30 5.91
C SER A 452 -2.71 -23.07 6.38
N ASN A 453 -2.10 -21.89 6.33
CA ASN A 453 -2.72 -20.61 6.71
C ASN A 453 -3.33 -19.86 5.52
N VAL A 454 -3.11 -20.33 4.29
CA VAL A 454 -3.72 -19.74 3.10
C VAL A 454 -5.23 -19.98 3.19
N PRO A 455 -6.07 -18.93 3.18
CA PRO A 455 -7.49 -19.11 3.42
C PRO A 455 -8.14 -19.91 2.29
N ALA A 456 -8.90 -20.95 2.66
CA ALA A 456 -9.72 -21.68 1.68
C ALA A 456 -10.75 -20.77 0.99
N THR A 457 -11.05 -21.11 -0.27
CA THR A 457 -12.13 -20.54 -1.08
C THR A 457 -13.46 -20.65 -0.38
N ILE A 458 -14.13 -19.51 -0.19
CA ILE A 458 -15.51 -19.50 0.27
C ILE A 458 -16.35 -19.07 -0.93
N SER A 459 -17.20 -19.97 -1.42
CA SER A 459 -18.09 -19.64 -2.53
C SER A 459 -19.21 -18.69 -2.07
N ARG A 460 -19.74 -17.92 -3.03
CA ARG A 460 -20.96 -17.11 -2.79
C ARG A 460 -22.10 -17.99 -2.25
N THR A 461 -22.26 -19.19 -2.79
CA THR A 461 -23.29 -20.16 -2.36
C THR A 461 -23.12 -20.55 -0.90
N GLU A 462 -21.90 -20.80 -0.43
CA GLU A 462 -21.65 -21.07 0.99
C GLU A 462 -22.04 -19.90 1.89
N ILE A 463 -21.71 -18.66 1.50
CA ILE A 463 -22.09 -17.47 2.27
C ILE A 463 -23.61 -17.34 2.35
N LEU A 464 -24.32 -17.63 1.25
CA LEU A 464 -25.78 -17.57 1.20
C LEU A 464 -26.43 -18.69 2.01
N ASN A 465 -25.89 -19.90 1.97
CA ASN A 465 -26.36 -21.01 2.81
C ASN A 465 -26.12 -20.72 4.30
N GLU A 466 -24.97 -20.14 4.65
CA GLU A 466 -24.68 -19.67 6.02
C GLU A 466 -25.69 -18.59 6.44
N LEU A 467 -26.02 -17.66 5.54
CA LEU A 467 -26.96 -16.57 5.79
C LEU A 467 -28.39 -17.06 6.03
N THR A 468 -28.93 -17.91 5.15
CA THR A 468 -30.30 -18.43 5.26
C THR A 468 -30.46 -19.39 6.44
N SER A 469 -29.41 -20.13 6.80
CA SER A 469 -29.38 -20.97 8.00
C SER A 469 -29.40 -20.13 9.28
N ASN A 470 -28.61 -19.04 9.33
CA ASN A 470 -28.51 -18.19 10.51
C ASN A 470 -29.67 -17.20 10.68
N ILE A 471 -30.30 -16.75 9.59
CA ILE A 471 -31.39 -15.78 9.57
C ILE A 471 -32.47 -16.24 8.57
N PRO A 472 -33.32 -17.23 8.92
CA PRO A 472 -34.33 -17.74 8.00
C PRO A 472 -35.32 -16.67 7.49
N GLU A 473 -35.59 -15.64 8.31
CA GLU A 473 -36.50 -14.55 7.97
C GLU A 473 -36.02 -13.71 6.77
N ILE A 474 -34.72 -13.77 6.43
CA ILE A 474 -34.15 -13.00 5.31
C ILE A 474 -34.72 -13.39 3.95
N ILE A 475 -35.22 -14.62 3.81
CA ILE A 475 -35.88 -15.10 2.59
C ILE A 475 -37.15 -14.26 2.37
N SER A 476 -38.02 -14.21 3.39
CA SER A 476 -39.25 -13.42 3.33
C SER A 476 -38.97 -11.92 3.14
N ALA A 477 -37.91 -11.38 3.78
CA ALA A 477 -37.51 -9.99 3.61
C ALA A 477 -37.05 -9.68 2.17
N SER A 478 -36.26 -10.57 1.56
CA SER A 478 -35.81 -10.44 0.16
C SER A 478 -37.00 -10.52 -0.83
N GLU A 479 -37.99 -11.39 -0.55
CA GLU A 479 -39.24 -11.47 -1.32
C GLU A 479 -40.06 -10.19 -1.21
N HIS A 480 -40.25 -9.65 0.00
CA HIS A 480 -40.96 -8.38 0.19
C HIS A 480 -40.27 -7.21 -0.52
N ILE A 481 -38.93 -7.12 -0.49
CA ILE A 481 -38.18 -6.09 -1.20
C ILE A 481 -38.30 -6.28 -2.72
N SER A 482 -38.22 -7.52 -3.20
CA SER A 482 -38.41 -7.82 -4.62
C SER A 482 -39.83 -7.45 -5.08
N GLN A 483 -40.85 -7.72 -4.25
CA GLN A 483 -42.22 -7.28 -4.49
C GLN A 483 -42.35 -5.76 -4.46
N LEU A 484 -41.66 -5.04 -3.57
CA LEU A 484 -41.65 -3.58 -3.57
C LEU A 484 -41.06 -3.02 -4.89
N TRP A 485 -40.02 -3.66 -5.41
CA TRP A 485 -39.32 -3.21 -6.62
C TRP A 485 -40.02 -3.58 -7.93
N HIS A 486 -40.73 -4.71 -7.94
CA HIS A 486 -41.43 -5.26 -9.11
C HIS A 486 -42.97 -5.14 -9.02
N GLY A 487 -43.48 -4.58 -7.93
CA GLY A 487 -44.87 -4.67 -7.52
C GLY A 487 -45.82 -3.78 -8.31
N ASN A 488 -46.71 -4.45 -9.01
CA ASN A 488 -48.11 -4.05 -9.18
C ASN A 488 -48.69 -3.47 -7.88
N ASN A 489 -49.49 -2.41 -8.01
CA ASN A 489 -50.19 -1.60 -6.98
C ASN A 489 -51.12 -2.35 -5.99
N GLY A 490 -50.96 -3.66 -5.75
CA GLY A 490 -51.99 -4.50 -5.13
C GLY A 490 -51.85 -4.85 -3.65
N ILE A 491 -50.71 -4.61 -2.98
CA ILE A 491 -50.49 -5.15 -1.61
C ILE A 491 -50.03 -4.09 -0.57
N ILE A 492 -49.86 -2.83 -0.94
CA ILE A 492 -49.39 -1.80 0.01
C ILE A 492 -50.54 -0.88 0.43
N GLU A 493 -51.53 -1.41 1.14
CA GLU A 493 -52.54 -0.57 1.83
C GLU A 493 -52.04 -0.04 3.19
N GLU A 494 -50.98 -0.62 3.77
CA GLU A 494 -50.50 -0.25 5.12
C GLU A 494 -49.22 0.61 5.18
N LEU A 495 -48.54 0.86 4.07
CA LEU A 495 -47.47 1.87 3.99
C LEU A 495 -47.91 3.03 3.09
N GLN A 496 -48.93 3.76 3.53
CA GLN A 496 -49.21 5.11 3.04
C GLN A 496 -48.09 6.06 3.48
N LEU A 497 -46.87 5.85 2.97
CA LEU A 497 -45.94 6.94 2.78
C LEU A 497 -46.66 7.89 1.82
N HIS A 498 -47.01 9.10 2.29
CA HIS A 498 -47.49 10.17 1.42
C HIS A 498 -46.63 10.14 0.15
N GLU A 499 -47.22 9.80 -1.00
CA GLU A 499 -46.52 9.80 -2.28
C GLU A 499 -46.11 11.25 -2.56
N THR A 500 -44.95 11.66 -2.06
CA THR A 500 -44.34 12.91 -2.47
C THR A 500 -44.02 12.71 -3.95
N PRO A 501 -44.62 13.51 -4.85
CA PRO A 501 -44.37 13.36 -6.27
C PRO A 501 -42.88 13.45 -6.52
N LEU A 502 -42.36 12.58 -7.39
CA LEU A 502 -40.97 12.59 -7.81
C LEU A 502 -40.56 14.04 -8.18
N PRO A 503 -39.48 14.59 -7.59
CA PRO A 503 -39.01 15.92 -7.93
C PRO A 503 -38.88 16.06 -9.45
N SER A 504 -39.37 17.17 -10.02
CA SER A 504 -39.35 17.39 -11.48
C SER A 504 -37.95 17.30 -12.09
N CYS A 505 -36.91 17.60 -11.31
CA CYS A 505 -35.52 17.43 -11.71
C CYS A 505 -35.17 15.97 -12.05
N LEU A 506 -35.85 14.98 -11.47
CA LEU A 506 -35.64 13.53 -11.70
C LEU A 506 -36.54 12.93 -12.80
N GLU A 507 -37.43 13.72 -13.43
CA GLU A 507 -38.40 13.23 -14.41
C GLU A 507 -37.74 12.60 -15.66
N GLY A 508 -37.89 11.29 -15.88
CA GLY A 508 -37.31 10.61 -17.04
C GLY A 508 -35.78 10.44 -16.95
N ILE A 509 -35.24 10.36 -15.74
CA ILE A 509 -33.86 9.97 -15.48
C ILE A 509 -33.76 8.46 -15.48
N THR A 510 -32.69 7.98 -16.09
CA THR A 510 -32.33 6.57 -16.14
C THR A 510 -31.05 6.35 -15.35
N ARG A 511 -30.75 5.08 -15.05
CA ARG A 511 -29.48 4.70 -14.42
C ARG A 511 -28.27 5.16 -15.24
N GLU A 512 -28.39 5.21 -16.57
CA GLU A 512 -27.30 5.59 -17.48
C GLU A 512 -26.96 7.09 -17.44
N ASP A 513 -27.77 7.91 -16.74
CA ASP A 513 -27.49 9.34 -16.57
C ASP A 513 -26.52 9.59 -15.42
N MET A 514 -26.65 8.84 -14.31
CA MET A 514 -25.77 8.96 -13.14
C MET A 514 -25.92 7.78 -12.18
N GLU A 515 -24.81 7.34 -11.59
CA GLU A 515 -24.77 6.45 -10.44
C GLU A 515 -23.85 7.03 -9.35
N ILE A 516 -24.28 6.97 -8.09
CA ILE A 516 -23.44 7.34 -6.94
C ILE A 516 -23.04 6.05 -6.22
N VAL A 517 -21.74 5.80 -6.14
CA VAL A 517 -21.18 4.61 -5.52
C VAL A 517 -20.42 5.02 -4.27
N PHE A 518 -20.88 4.55 -3.12
CA PHE A 518 -20.18 4.69 -1.85
C PHE A 518 -19.09 3.62 -1.75
N LEU A 519 -17.88 3.96 -2.20
CA LEU A 519 -16.72 3.06 -2.16
C LEU A 519 -16.26 2.83 -0.72
N GLY A 520 -16.44 3.82 0.15
CA GLY A 520 -16.14 3.71 1.57
C GLY A 520 -17.11 4.49 2.44
N THR A 521 -17.37 3.96 3.64
CA THR A 521 -18.42 4.45 4.56
C THR A 521 -17.99 4.39 6.03
N GLY A 522 -16.69 4.26 6.27
CA GLY A 522 -16.06 4.27 7.58
C GLY A 522 -15.32 5.59 7.83
N SER A 523 -14.95 5.82 9.09
CA SER A 523 -14.28 7.03 9.56
C SER A 523 -13.02 6.66 10.36
N LEU A 524 -12.01 7.54 10.33
CA LEU A 524 -10.72 7.49 11.03
C LEU A 524 -9.77 6.36 10.59
N GLN A 525 -10.22 5.11 10.68
CA GLN A 525 -9.39 3.94 10.37
C GLN A 525 -10.22 2.90 9.62
N PRO A 526 -9.64 2.23 8.61
CA PRO A 526 -10.33 1.17 7.91
C PRO A 526 -10.63 0.03 8.88
N SER A 527 -11.90 -0.35 8.95
CA SER A 527 -12.35 -1.48 9.77
C SER A 527 -12.41 -2.75 8.95
N LYS A 528 -12.62 -3.87 9.64
CA LYS A 528 -12.88 -5.16 9.00
C LYS A 528 -14.08 -5.14 8.03
N TYR A 529 -15.04 -4.26 8.27
CA TYR A 529 -16.34 -4.23 7.57
C TYR A 529 -16.48 -3.06 6.59
N ARG A 530 -15.95 -1.89 6.95
CA ARG A 530 -16.10 -0.63 6.20
C ARG A 530 -14.74 0.00 5.96
N ASN A 531 -14.46 0.37 4.71
CA ASN A 531 -13.31 1.17 4.33
C ASN A 531 -13.53 2.65 4.66
N VAL A 532 -12.46 3.44 4.72
CA VAL A 532 -12.49 4.90 4.90
C VAL A 532 -13.17 5.63 3.73
N SER A 533 -13.55 6.89 3.91
CA SER A 533 -14.46 7.63 3.02
C SER A 533 -13.98 7.73 1.56
N SER A 534 -14.87 7.41 0.63
CA SER A 534 -14.74 7.76 -0.79
C SER A 534 -16.07 7.56 -1.50
N ILE A 535 -16.45 8.53 -2.34
CA ILE A 535 -17.73 8.53 -3.07
C ILE A 535 -17.43 8.77 -4.55
N PHE A 536 -17.83 7.82 -5.39
CA PHE A 536 -17.65 7.87 -6.84
C PHE A 536 -18.95 8.21 -7.54
N ILE A 537 -19.00 9.37 -8.16
CA ILE A 537 -20.11 9.83 -9.00
C ILE A 537 -19.78 9.43 -10.44
N ASN A 538 -20.44 8.38 -10.91
CA ASN A 538 -20.31 7.90 -12.27
C ASN A 538 -21.33 8.62 -13.17
N LEU A 539 -20.84 9.32 -14.20
CA LEU A 539 -21.65 9.99 -15.23
C LEU A 539 -21.52 9.27 -16.59
N PHE A 540 -21.07 8.00 -16.55
CA PHE A 540 -20.94 7.10 -17.68
C PHE A 540 -20.12 7.73 -18.81
N LEU A 541 -20.76 7.99 -19.96
CA LEU A 541 -20.10 8.56 -21.14
C LEU A 541 -19.54 9.96 -20.91
N LYS A 542 -20.00 10.68 -19.88
CA LYS A 542 -19.53 12.02 -19.52
C LYS A 542 -18.34 12.01 -18.56
N GLY A 543 -17.89 10.83 -18.14
CA GLY A 543 -16.79 10.64 -17.19
C GLY A 543 -17.27 10.45 -15.76
N SER A 544 -16.43 10.82 -14.79
CA SER A 544 -16.74 10.63 -13.37
C SER A 544 -16.07 11.67 -12.46
N ILE A 545 -16.63 11.82 -11.26
CA ILE A 545 -16.11 12.69 -10.20
C ILE A 545 -15.92 11.85 -8.95
N LEU A 546 -14.80 12.04 -8.26
CA LEU A 546 -14.52 11.39 -6.98
C LEU A 546 -14.59 12.43 -5.87
N LEU A 547 -15.39 12.18 -4.83
CA LEU A 547 -15.45 12.99 -3.62
C LEU A 547 -14.79 12.22 -2.48
N ASP A 548 -13.70 12.76 -1.96
CA ASP A 548 -12.74 12.10 -1.08
C ASP A 548 -12.15 10.79 -1.67
N CYS A 549 -10.90 10.52 -1.30
CA CYS A 549 -10.11 9.39 -1.76
C CYS A 549 -9.29 8.82 -0.61
N GLY A 550 -9.94 8.25 0.40
CA GLY A 550 -9.26 7.57 1.49
C GLY A 550 -8.48 6.32 1.04
N GLU A 551 -7.59 5.81 1.90
CA GLU A 551 -6.79 4.60 1.65
C GLU A 551 -7.65 3.41 1.16
N GLY A 552 -7.22 2.72 0.11
CA GLY A 552 -7.90 1.54 -0.42
C GLY A 552 -9.06 1.84 -1.38
N THR A 553 -9.26 3.10 -1.77
CA THR A 553 -10.26 3.50 -2.77
C THR A 553 -10.09 2.75 -4.09
N LEU A 554 -8.85 2.55 -4.56
CA LEU A 554 -8.56 1.77 -5.76
C LEU A 554 -9.00 0.30 -5.62
N GLY A 555 -8.77 -0.33 -4.46
CA GLY A 555 -9.24 -1.68 -4.17
C GLY A 555 -10.78 -1.77 -4.19
N GLN A 556 -11.47 -0.74 -3.68
CA GLN A 556 -12.94 -0.67 -3.72
C GLN A 556 -13.47 -0.48 -5.15
N LEU A 557 -12.82 0.33 -5.99
CA LEU A 557 -13.14 0.43 -7.41
C LEU A 557 -12.99 -0.93 -8.12
N LYS A 558 -11.88 -1.63 -7.89
CA LYS A 558 -11.64 -2.97 -8.45
C LYS A 558 -12.65 -3.98 -7.96
N ARG A 559 -13.07 -3.89 -6.70
CA ARG A 559 -14.12 -4.74 -6.16
C ARG A 559 -15.47 -4.48 -6.81
N ARG A 560 -15.79 -3.22 -7.05
CA ARG A 560 -17.05 -2.78 -7.64
C ARG A 560 -17.11 -3.12 -9.13
N PHE A 561 -16.05 -2.82 -9.86
CA PHE A 561 -16.04 -2.79 -11.31
C PHE A 561 -15.18 -3.87 -11.99
N GLY A 562 -14.48 -4.70 -11.22
CA GLY A 562 -13.40 -5.55 -11.76
C GLY A 562 -12.14 -4.73 -12.04
N VAL A 563 -11.03 -5.42 -12.38
CA VAL A 563 -9.74 -4.76 -12.65
C VAL A 563 -9.85 -3.82 -13.85
N ASP A 564 -10.30 -4.33 -15.00
CA ASP A 564 -10.42 -3.53 -16.22
C ASP A 564 -11.44 -2.39 -16.06
N GLY A 565 -12.58 -2.65 -15.42
CA GLY A 565 -13.60 -1.64 -15.19
C GLY A 565 -13.14 -0.54 -14.22
N ALA A 566 -12.27 -0.87 -13.26
CA ALA A 566 -11.64 0.13 -12.40
C ALA A 566 -10.61 0.97 -13.17
N ASP A 567 -9.83 0.36 -14.05
CA ASP A 567 -8.90 1.09 -14.92
C ASP A 567 -9.66 2.07 -15.85
N GLU A 568 -10.80 1.65 -16.43
CA GLU A 568 -11.68 2.57 -17.18
C GLU A 568 -12.28 3.67 -16.29
N ALA A 569 -12.69 3.34 -15.07
CA ALA A 569 -13.21 4.33 -14.12
C ALA A 569 -12.15 5.38 -13.78
N VAL A 570 -10.90 4.96 -13.53
CA VAL A 570 -9.76 5.85 -13.23
C VAL A 570 -9.39 6.70 -14.44
N LYS A 571 -9.33 6.13 -15.65
CA LYS A 571 -9.13 6.89 -16.90
C LYS A 571 -10.23 7.92 -17.16
N GLY A 572 -11.47 7.55 -16.82
CA GLY A 572 -12.66 8.40 -16.98
C GLY A 572 -12.83 9.49 -15.92
N LEU A 573 -11.96 9.57 -14.91
CA LEU A 573 -12.01 10.64 -13.91
C LEU A 573 -11.78 12.00 -14.56
N LYS A 574 -12.67 12.94 -14.23
CA LYS A 574 -12.63 14.33 -14.68
C LYS A 574 -12.24 15.29 -13.58
N CYS A 575 -12.58 14.97 -12.33
CA CYS A 575 -12.24 15.76 -11.16
C CYS A 575 -12.19 14.87 -9.92
N ILE A 576 -11.25 15.17 -9.03
CA ILE A 576 -11.26 14.68 -7.64
C ILE A 576 -11.42 15.89 -6.73
N TRP A 577 -12.36 15.84 -5.81
CA TRP A 577 -12.55 16.86 -4.80
C TRP A 577 -12.32 16.27 -3.41
N ILE A 578 -11.48 16.92 -2.61
CA ILE A 578 -11.13 16.49 -1.25
C ILE A 578 -11.66 17.50 -0.24
N SER A 579 -12.42 17.02 0.73
CA SER A 579 -13.10 17.85 1.73
C SER A 579 -12.16 18.56 2.70
N HIS A 580 -11.14 17.84 3.19
CA HIS A 580 -10.18 18.34 4.17
C HIS A 580 -8.94 17.42 4.27
N ILE A 581 -7.99 17.81 5.10
CA ILE A 581 -6.64 17.22 5.14
C ILE A 581 -6.50 15.95 6.03
N HIS A 582 -7.55 15.46 6.68
CA HIS A 582 -7.41 14.21 7.45
C HIS A 582 -7.19 13.01 6.53
N ALA A 583 -6.27 12.11 6.92
CA ALA A 583 -5.76 11.04 6.07
C ALA A 583 -6.84 10.07 5.57
N ASP A 584 -7.92 9.87 6.33
CA ASP A 584 -9.03 9.00 5.93
C ASP A 584 -9.85 9.52 4.74
N HIS A 585 -9.58 10.75 4.27
CA HIS A 585 -10.24 11.37 3.11
C HIS A 585 -9.33 11.53 1.89
N HIS A 586 -8.02 11.31 1.99
CA HIS A 586 -7.10 11.55 0.85
C HIS A 586 -5.91 10.61 0.73
N ALA A 587 -5.66 9.72 1.71
CA ALA A 587 -4.46 8.87 1.68
C ALA A 587 -4.38 7.92 0.47
N GLY A 588 -5.49 7.67 -0.24
CA GLY A 588 -5.50 6.89 -1.48
C GLY A 588 -5.31 7.71 -2.76
N LEU A 589 -5.22 9.04 -2.65
CA LEU A 589 -5.20 9.96 -3.80
C LEU A 589 -3.96 9.76 -4.67
N ALA A 590 -2.77 9.71 -4.07
CA ALA A 590 -1.51 9.58 -4.80
C ALA A 590 -1.50 8.32 -5.68
N ARG A 591 -2.06 7.21 -5.18
CA ARG A 591 -2.15 5.95 -5.94
C ARG A 591 -3.09 6.02 -7.12
N ILE A 592 -4.24 6.70 -6.98
CA ILE A 592 -5.19 6.90 -8.10
C ILE A 592 -4.57 7.78 -9.18
N LEU A 593 -3.87 8.86 -8.78
CA LEU A 593 -3.20 9.78 -9.69
C LEU A 593 -2.07 9.10 -10.47
N ALA A 594 -1.16 8.42 -9.77
CA ALA A 594 -0.06 7.67 -10.39
C ALA A 594 -0.59 6.59 -11.35
N LEU A 595 -1.63 5.84 -10.95
CA LEU A 595 -2.24 4.85 -11.83
C LEU A 595 -2.88 5.50 -13.08
N ARG A 596 -3.56 6.64 -12.93
CA ARG A 596 -4.15 7.34 -14.07
C ARG A 596 -3.07 7.80 -15.05
N HIS A 597 -1.97 8.36 -14.55
CA HIS A 597 -0.81 8.73 -15.35
C HIS A 597 -0.29 7.52 -16.15
N ASP A 598 -0.04 6.38 -15.49
CA ASP A 598 0.44 5.16 -16.13
C ASP A 598 -0.53 4.65 -17.21
N LEU A 599 -1.84 4.65 -16.93
CA LEU A 599 -2.88 4.17 -17.84
C LEU A 599 -3.06 5.05 -19.08
N LEU A 600 -2.75 6.34 -18.98
CA LEU A 600 -2.87 7.32 -20.08
C LEU A 600 -1.52 7.66 -20.72
N SER A 601 -0.42 7.10 -20.22
CA SER A 601 0.92 7.32 -20.76
C SER A 601 0.98 7.01 -22.25
N GLY A 602 1.53 7.94 -23.04
CA GLY A 602 1.61 7.84 -24.50
C GLY A 602 0.33 8.21 -25.26
N THR A 603 -0.77 8.55 -24.56
CA THR A 603 -1.99 9.09 -25.18
C THR A 603 -2.11 10.58 -24.87
N PRO A 604 -2.51 11.46 -25.82
CA PRO A 604 -2.78 12.85 -25.50
C PRO A 604 -3.99 12.97 -24.55
N HIS A 605 -3.78 13.60 -23.40
CA HIS A 605 -4.82 13.85 -22.40
C HIS A 605 -4.50 15.13 -21.63
N GLU A 606 -5.50 15.64 -20.91
CA GLU A 606 -5.32 16.73 -19.97
C GLU A 606 -5.03 16.19 -18.56
N PRO A 607 -4.20 16.90 -17.77
CA PRO A 607 -3.98 16.58 -16.36
C PRO A 607 -5.30 16.56 -15.58
N LEU A 608 -5.39 15.70 -14.56
CA LEU A 608 -6.59 15.60 -13.74
C LEU A 608 -6.73 16.82 -12.82
N ILE A 609 -7.91 17.42 -12.78
CA ILE A 609 -8.19 18.53 -11.85
C ILE A 609 -8.43 17.95 -10.45
N VAL A 610 -7.60 18.37 -9.50
CA VAL A 610 -7.75 18.05 -8.07
C VAL A 610 -8.12 19.33 -7.32
N VAL A 611 -9.31 19.34 -6.72
CA VAL A 611 -9.78 20.44 -5.88
C VAL A 611 -9.64 20.04 -4.41
N GLY A 612 -8.99 20.85 -3.59
CA GLY A 612 -8.81 20.52 -2.18
C GLY A 612 -8.30 21.68 -1.32
N PRO A 613 -8.10 21.46 -0.01
CA PRO A 613 -7.52 22.48 0.87
C PRO A 613 -6.03 22.71 0.57
N GLN A 614 -5.49 23.88 0.89
CA GLN A 614 -4.11 24.24 0.59
C GLN A 614 -3.07 23.25 1.14
N GLN A 615 -3.34 22.65 2.30
CA GLN A 615 -2.43 21.66 2.89
C GLN A 615 -2.28 20.41 2.00
N LEU A 616 -3.30 20.08 1.21
CA LEU A 616 -3.25 18.98 0.25
C LEU A 616 -2.34 19.33 -0.95
N GLU A 617 -2.34 20.59 -1.40
CA GLU A 617 -1.41 21.08 -2.43
C GLU A 617 0.03 20.83 -2.00
N ILE A 618 0.38 21.24 -0.78
CA ILE A 618 1.72 21.05 -0.21
C ILE A 618 2.11 19.56 -0.18
N PHE A 619 1.17 18.69 0.17
CA PHE A 619 1.38 17.24 0.15
C PHE A 619 1.65 16.74 -1.27
N LEU A 620 0.77 17.07 -2.24
CA LEU A 620 0.86 16.58 -3.61
C LEU A 620 2.07 17.16 -4.36
N ASP A 621 2.42 18.42 -4.13
CA ASP A 621 3.60 19.06 -4.72
C ASP A 621 4.91 18.42 -4.26
N ARG A 622 4.95 17.94 -3.02
CA ARG A 622 6.10 17.19 -2.50
C ARG A 622 6.07 15.73 -2.97
N TYR A 623 4.88 15.13 -3.01
CA TYR A 623 4.73 13.75 -3.44
C TYR A 623 5.04 13.58 -4.94
N GLN A 624 4.69 14.54 -5.79
CA GLN A 624 5.01 14.48 -7.22
C GLN A 624 6.51 14.46 -7.52
N MET A 625 7.36 14.88 -6.56
CA MET A 625 8.81 14.74 -6.67
C MET A 625 9.28 13.29 -6.58
N LEU A 626 8.46 12.39 -6.03
CA LEU A 626 8.71 10.95 -5.92
C LEU A 626 8.05 10.14 -7.04
N GLU A 627 6.90 10.58 -7.55
CA GLU A 627 6.09 9.83 -8.50
C GLU A 627 5.22 10.77 -9.32
N GLU A 628 5.19 10.63 -10.65
CA GLU A 628 4.40 11.48 -11.54
C GLU A 628 2.89 11.32 -11.28
N LEU A 629 2.20 12.42 -10.98
CA LEU A 629 0.78 12.41 -10.61
C LEU A 629 -0.16 12.91 -11.73
N ASP A 630 0.37 13.53 -12.79
CA ASP A 630 -0.40 14.13 -13.90
C ASP A 630 -1.67 14.89 -13.44
N MET A 631 -1.47 15.93 -12.65
CA MET A 631 -2.57 16.67 -12.01
C MET A 631 -2.40 18.18 -12.11
N GLN A 632 -3.52 18.89 -11.99
CA GLN A 632 -3.59 20.33 -11.82
C GLN A 632 -4.40 20.62 -10.55
N PHE A 633 -3.76 21.26 -9.58
CA PHE A 633 -4.38 21.58 -8.31
C PHE A 633 -5.22 22.88 -8.38
N LEU A 634 -6.30 22.92 -7.61
CA LEU A 634 -7.09 24.12 -7.35
C LEU A 634 -7.52 24.15 -5.89
N ASP A 635 -7.37 25.31 -5.24
CA ASP A 635 -7.77 25.45 -3.84
C ASP A 635 -9.30 25.50 -3.71
N CYS A 636 -9.85 24.87 -2.66
CA CYS A 636 -11.27 24.99 -2.32
C CYS A 636 -11.73 26.46 -2.21
N ARG A 637 -10.86 27.39 -1.81
CA ARG A 637 -11.13 28.84 -1.76
C ARG A 637 -11.45 29.43 -3.14
N ASP A 638 -10.87 28.88 -4.20
CA ASP A 638 -11.10 29.31 -5.59
C ASP A 638 -12.42 28.75 -6.15
N THR A 639 -13.07 27.85 -5.42
CA THR A 639 -14.37 27.27 -5.79
C THR A 639 -15.48 27.70 -4.83
N THR A 640 -15.31 28.75 -4.04
CA THR A 640 -16.41 29.30 -3.22
C THR A 640 -17.46 30.02 -4.07
N GLU A 641 -18.66 30.23 -3.53
CA GLU A 641 -19.75 30.94 -4.23
C GLU A 641 -19.29 32.32 -4.72
N SER A 642 -18.57 33.08 -3.87
CA SER A 642 -17.98 34.37 -4.23
C SER A 642 -16.93 34.29 -5.35
N SER A 643 -16.09 33.25 -5.35
CA SER A 643 -15.08 33.05 -6.39
C SER A 643 -15.72 32.73 -7.74
N TRP A 644 -16.79 31.93 -7.72
CA TRP A 644 -17.59 31.65 -8.92
C TRP A 644 -18.28 32.89 -9.48
N GLU A 645 -18.89 33.72 -8.63
CA GLU A 645 -19.53 34.97 -9.05
C GLU A 645 -18.53 35.96 -9.66
N ALA A 646 -17.36 36.10 -9.04
CA ALA A 646 -16.28 36.94 -9.58
C ALA A 646 -15.80 36.42 -10.95
N PHE A 647 -15.73 35.10 -11.13
CA PHE A 647 -15.31 34.47 -12.37
C PHE A 647 -16.34 34.61 -13.51
N GLU A 648 -17.64 34.61 -13.22
CA GLU A 648 -18.68 34.85 -14.22
C GLU A 648 -18.76 36.32 -14.67
N SER A 649 -18.31 37.25 -13.82
CA SER A 649 -18.31 38.68 -14.12
C SER A 649 -17.14 39.16 -14.98
N ASN A 650 -16.04 38.38 -15.05
CA ASN A 650 -14.86 38.70 -15.83
C ASN A 650 -14.91 37.98 -17.18
N ASP A 651 -15.20 38.71 -18.26
CA ASP A 651 -15.14 38.20 -19.63
C ASP A 651 -13.72 37.68 -19.96
N ASP A 652 -13.68 36.51 -20.58
CA ASP A 652 -12.53 35.65 -20.85
C ASP A 652 -11.27 36.38 -21.37
N ASN A 653 -10.23 36.54 -20.53
CA ASN A 653 -8.87 36.87 -20.98
C ASN A 653 -7.81 35.83 -20.58
N ASP A 654 -8.18 34.79 -19.83
CA ASP A 654 -7.25 33.71 -19.44
C ASP A 654 -7.81 32.32 -19.80
N ALA A 655 -7.83 32.06 -21.11
CA ALA A 655 -8.31 30.80 -21.69
C ALA A 655 -7.53 29.55 -21.22
N ASN A 656 -6.42 29.72 -20.48
CA ASN A 656 -5.55 28.64 -20.01
C ASN A 656 -5.49 28.46 -18.48
N GLY A 657 -6.19 29.29 -17.69
CA GLY A 657 -6.20 29.16 -16.22
C GLY A 657 -6.89 27.88 -15.69
N SER A 658 -6.51 27.43 -14.49
CA SER A 658 -7.12 26.26 -13.82
C SER A 658 -8.64 26.37 -13.69
N ALA A 659 -9.15 27.58 -13.44
CA ALA A 659 -10.58 27.84 -13.27
C ALA A 659 -11.39 27.74 -14.58
N SER A 660 -10.85 28.23 -15.71
CA SER A 660 -11.52 28.09 -17.02
C SER A 660 -11.55 26.64 -17.47
N ARG A 661 -10.47 25.88 -17.22
CA ARG A 661 -10.44 24.41 -17.41
C ARG A 661 -11.48 23.69 -16.56
N LEU A 662 -11.59 24.03 -15.27
CA LEU A 662 -12.62 23.46 -14.39
C LEU A 662 -14.03 23.72 -14.96
N LYS A 663 -14.32 24.95 -15.41
CA LYS A 663 -15.62 25.30 -16.01
C LYS A 663 -15.92 24.51 -17.28
N ASN A 664 -14.93 24.36 -18.16
CA ASN A 664 -15.05 23.57 -19.38
C ASN A 664 -15.29 22.09 -19.07
N MET A 665 -14.54 21.53 -18.12
CA MET A 665 -14.72 20.15 -17.66
C MET A 665 -16.12 19.95 -17.06
N LEU A 666 -16.58 20.83 -16.17
CA LEU A 666 -17.90 20.74 -15.56
C LEU A 666 -19.00 20.75 -16.63
N ARG A 667 -18.89 21.64 -17.63
CA ARG A 667 -19.83 21.68 -18.77
C ARG A 667 -19.86 20.36 -19.54
N GLN A 668 -18.71 19.76 -19.81
CA GLN A 668 -18.63 18.43 -20.47
C GLN A 668 -19.25 17.33 -19.61
N ALA A 669 -19.09 17.40 -18.28
CA ALA A 669 -19.71 16.49 -17.32
C ALA A 669 -21.23 16.75 -17.13
N GLY A 670 -21.78 17.85 -17.67
CA GLY A 670 -23.17 18.26 -17.46
C GLY A 670 -23.42 18.99 -16.14
N LEU A 671 -22.38 19.47 -15.47
CA LEU A 671 -22.43 20.31 -14.29
C LEU A 671 -22.36 21.80 -14.65
N MET A 672 -23.12 22.62 -13.94
CA MET A 672 -23.06 24.08 -14.00
C MET A 672 -22.01 24.61 -13.04
N THR A 673 -22.02 24.14 -11.79
CA THR A 673 -21.16 24.68 -10.74
C THR A 673 -20.68 23.59 -9.78
N LEU A 674 -19.47 23.76 -9.28
CA LEU A 674 -18.88 23.02 -8.17
C LEU A 674 -18.48 24.03 -7.10
N ILE A 675 -19.24 24.09 -6.00
CA ILE A 675 -19.04 25.11 -4.97
C ILE A 675 -18.52 24.48 -3.68
N SER A 676 -17.36 24.90 -3.20
CA SER A 676 -16.85 24.55 -1.87
C SER A 676 -17.46 25.46 -0.80
N VAL A 677 -18.01 24.87 0.24
CA VAL A 677 -18.69 25.55 1.36
C VAL A 677 -17.87 25.32 2.62
N PRO A 678 -17.35 26.35 3.30
CA PRO A 678 -16.63 26.17 4.57
C PRO A 678 -17.50 25.47 5.62
N VAL A 679 -16.92 24.53 6.37
CA VAL A 679 -17.63 23.77 7.41
C VAL A 679 -16.88 23.74 8.75
N ILE A 680 -17.54 23.27 9.81
CA ILE A 680 -17.03 23.35 11.19
C ILE A 680 -16.39 22.02 11.59
N HIS A 681 -15.08 21.86 11.36
CA HIS A 681 -14.33 20.66 11.76
C HIS A 681 -12.85 20.93 12.07
N CYS A 682 -11.97 20.87 11.05
CA CYS A 682 -10.57 21.28 11.13
C CYS A 682 -10.34 22.56 10.30
N PRO A 683 -9.20 23.26 10.44
CA PRO A 683 -8.87 24.37 9.56
C PRO A 683 -8.92 23.95 8.09
N GLN A 684 -9.49 24.80 7.24
CA GLN A 684 -9.69 24.52 5.81
C GLN A 684 -10.49 23.21 5.55
N ALA A 685 -11.56 22.99 6.31
CA ALA A 685 -12.54 21.95 6.00
C ALA A 685 -13.71 22.51 5.19
N TYR A 686 -14.15 21.75 4.20
CA TYR A 686 -15.24 22.14 3.29
C TYR A 686 -16.25 21.01 3.09
N GLY A 687 -17.49 21.40 2.80
CA GLY A 687 -18.46 20.61 2.06
C GLY A 687 -18.51 21.07 0.60
N ILE A 688 -19.27 20.38 -0.24
CA ILE A 688 -19.38 20.65 -1.68
C ILE A 688 -20.84 20.71 -2.11
N VAL A 689 -21.16 21.64 -3.01
CA VAL A 689 -22.43 21.71 -3.75
C VAL A 689 -22.14 21.48 -5.23
N LEU A 690 -22.73 20.44 -5.80
CA LEU A 690 -22.74 20.18 -7.23
C LEU A 690 -24.11 20.54 -7.79
N LYS A 691 -24.16 21.47 -8.74
CA LYS A 691 -25.38 21.80 -9.49
C LYS A 691 -25.24 21.29 -10.91
N PHE A 692 -26.16 20.45 -11.34
CA PHE A 692 -26.25 19.96 -12.71
C PHE A 692 -26.99 20.94 -13.59
N ALA A 693 -26.73 20.89 -14.90
CA ALA A 693 -27.41 21.73 -15.87
C ALA A 693 -28.90 21.37 -15.98
N ASP A 694 -29.71 22.38 -16.24
CA ASP A 694 -31.09 22.19 -16.68
C ASP A 694 -31.11 21.33 -17.96
N ARG A 695 -32.12 20.49 -18.08
CA ARG A 695 -32.29 19.60 -19.24
C ARG A 695 -33.64 19.78 -19.87
N THR A 696 -33.76 19.43 -21.14
CA THR A 696 -35.02 19.47 -21.86
C THR A 696 -35.46 18.04 -22.14
N ASN A 697 -36.68 17.68 -21.75
CA ASN A 697 -37.21 16.34 -22.05
C ASN A 697 -37.67 16.23 -23.52
N VAL A 698 -38.10 15.04 -23.93
CA VAL A 698 -38.50 14.73 -25.32
C VAL A 698 -39.67 15.57 -25.85
N ILE A 699 -40.46 16.19 -24.96
CA ILE A 699 -41.60 17.06 -25.32
C ILE A 699 -41.26 18.56 -25.22
N GLY A 700 -39.98 18.92 -25.04
CA GLY A 700 -39.54 20.31 -25.00
C GLY A 700 -39.70 21.00 -23.64
N LYS A 701 -40.13 20.30 -22.59
CA LYS A 701 -40.25 20.85 -21.23
C LYS A 701 -38.86 20.99 -20.61
N LYS A 702 -38.54 22.20 -20.13
CA LYS A 702 -37.32 22.48 -19.37
C LYS A 702 -37.47 21.92 -17.94
N LEU A 703 -36.58 21.02 -17.56
CA LEU A 703 -36.50 20.39 -16.25
C LEU A 703 -35.30 20.97 -15.51
N PRO A 704 -35.45 21.33 -14.23
CA PRO A 704 -34.35 21.86 -13.43
C PRO A 704 -33.26 20.80 -13.25
N GLY A 705 -32.01 21.23 -13.23
CA GLY A 705 -30.88 20.36 -12.89
C GLY A 705 -30.89 19.90 -11.44
N TRP A 706 -30.12 18.86 -11.14
CA TRP A 706 -29.99 18.32 -9.78
C TRP A 706 -29.06 19.15 -8.93
N LYS A 707 -29.30 19.12 -7.62
CA LYS A 707 -28.41 19.70 -6.63
C LYS A 707 -28.00 18.63 -5.63
N ILE A 708 -26.71 18.27 -5.64
CA ILE A 708 -26.12 17.34 -4.67
C ILE A 708 -25.28 18.16 -3.69
N VAL A 709 -25.43 17.88 -2.41
CA VAL A 709 -24.59 18.45 -1.36
C VAL A 709 -23.89 17.32 -0.62
N TYR A 710 -22.57 17.40 -0.48
CA TYR A 710 -21.79 16.51 0.38
C TYR A 710 -21.12 17.33 1.48
N SER A 711 -21.25 16.90 2.73
CA SER A 711 -20.81 17.71 3.87
C SER A 711 -19.32 17.73 4.13
N GLY A 712 -18.57 16.70 3.70
CA GLY A 712 -17.32 16.35 4.36
C GLY A 712 -17.56 16.03 5.84
N ASP A 713 -16.52 16.09 6.67
CA ASP A 713 -16.65 16.06 8.12
C ASP A 713 -17.05 17.44 8.65
N THR A 714 -18.13 17.51 9.44
CA THR A 714 -18.59 18.75 10.05
C THR A 714 -19.49 18.54 11.26
N ARG A 715 -19.32 19.41 12.25
CA ARG A 715 -20.38 19.69 13.23
C ARG A 715 -21.59 20.35 12.53
N PRO A 716 -22.78 20.42 13.16
CA PRO A 716 -23.89 21.20 12.62
C PRO A 716 -23.44 22.62 12.21
N CYS A 717 -23.55 22.92 10.91
CA CYS A 717 -22.95 24.10 10.28
C CYS A 717 -24.05 24.90 9.54
N PRO A 718 -24.35 26.15 9.97
CA PRO A 718 -25.38 26.98 9.36
C PRO A 718 -25.17 27.23 7.85
N GLU A 719 -23.91 27.38 7.43
CA GLU A 719 -23.52 27.60 6.05
C GLU A 719 -23.89 26.39 5.18
N LEU A 720 -23.62 25.18 5.67
CA LEU A 720 -24.01 23.95 4.98
C LEU A 720 -25.53 23.75 4.98
N VAL A 721 -26.23 24.12 6.05
CA VAL A 721 -27.70 24.11 6.09
C VAL A 721 -28.27 25.03 5.00
N LYS A 722 -27.75 26.28 4.89
CA LYS A 722 -28.12 27.20 3.81
C LYS A 722 -27.82 26.60 2.45
N ALA A 723 -26.63 26.05 2.26
CA ALA A 723 -26.21 25.40 1.02
C ALA A 723 -27.10 24.20 0.65
N SER A 724 -27.65 23.48 1.64
CA SER A 724 -28.51 22.30 1.44
C SER A 724 -29.96 22.62 1.09
N HIS A 725 -30.40 23.88 1.20
CA HIS A 725 -31.77 24.24 0.83
C HIS A 725 -32.06 23.91 -0.65
N GLY A 726 -33.13 23.16 -0.89
CA GLY A 726 -33.51 22.71 -2.24
C GLY A 726 -32.54 21.69 -2.86
N ALA A 727 -31.67 21.05 -2.06
CA ALA A 727 -30.86 19.94 -2.55
C ALA A 727 -31.76 18.75 -2.94
N THR A 728 -31.48 18.15 -4.09
CA THR A 728 -32.08 16.88 -4.52
C THR A 728 -31.55 15.72 -3.67
N LEU A 729 -30.26 15.77 -3.33
CA LEU A 729 -29.61 14.78 -2.47
C LEU A 729 -28.64 15.48 -1.51
N LEU A 730 -28.75 15.16 -0.23
CA LEU A 730 -27.76 15.50 0.79
C LEU A 730 -27.04 14.22 1.23
N ILE A 731 -25.74 14.17 1.00
CA ILE A 731 -24.84 13.19 1.56
C ILE A 731 -24.21 13.84 2.79
N HIS A 732 -24.65 13.46 3.98
CA HIS A 732 -24.16 14.01 5.23
C HIS A 732 -23.33 12.99 5.98
N GLU A 733 -22.23 13.44 6.57
CA GLU A 733 -21.52 12.65 7.57
C GLU A 733 -22.44 12.36 8.76
N ALA A 734 -22.27 11.19 9.35
CA ALA A 734 -23.10 10.74 10.47
C ALA A 734 -22.21 10.17 11.58
N CYS A 735 -21.08 10.82 11.84
CA CYS A 735 -20.20 10.43 12.92
C CYS A 735 -20.69 11.04 14.25
N TYR A 736 -21.14 10.15 15.14
CA TYR A 736 -21.54 10.37 16.55
C TYR A 736 -22.96 10.84 16.84
#